data_AF-V5SHV7-F1
#
_entry.id   AF-V5SHV7-F1
#
_cell.length_a   1.000
_cell.length_b   1.000
_cell.length_c   1.000
_cell.angle_alpha   90.00
_cell.angle_beta   90.00
_cell.angle_gamma   90.00
#
_symmetry.space_group_name_H-M   'P 1'
#
loop_
_entity.id
_entity.type
_entity.pdbx_description
1 polymer ?
#
loop_
_entity_poly.entity_id
_entity_poly.type
_entity_poly.pdbx_seq_one_letter_code
_entity_poly.pdbx_strand_id
1 'polypeptide(L)'
;MLSRNQERRHAQFSYRSEPLAAFAFLSAALGVPLVCPSSAQAQEVLANGTAQTAAGTYTLNLNSTPVFYALNNGQITTTSPVFITSQGSLSTAVQSIIGSHIFIQAGSTITTTGANSVAIAAQSNATIDIVGTVITTTTGPFSRGILSLGGSTVTLTDSSVNVGESYGMEIGSASVVFDNTTLQAFGFGADLNGNANLTLRNGSSITTNEAGSHGVDMSGVGNVVNIANSAITVSGAGTSVFYQEGNSTFTISDGTISSGDGAVFDVAIGSANATVTNSTLTGGSALLRVVSGTLDLDATGSTLTGAAITAFGSISNVNLQSTDWTITASSNVTTLTNGAGSLVHFTPPVSSAGPFKTLTTVDYIGQGGTFNVNTHLGGDGSPSDRLIIDGGAAVGTSLLSVTNAGGLGALTQVNGILVVDAINGGTTVPGGFTLAGPVIAGPYEYSLHRGSVDASNPDAWFLRSVVNCALDPSAPICAPETPSTPGAPGFRPDYRAETSLYAAVPAMALLYGRLMLDTLHERRGDEVGSGAVANAAWARVIGQRGDRDGGTVGIYGSGPKYDYDFWAFQGGMDLYRDGDIGSSRNHAGTFFAIGHGSGDVQHIGVGKAGDNSFMAYSWGAYWKHHTPNNAYVDALLLGSWYDIDAQSKRIAKMKTDGVAFGASIEGGYPVYTGPGGFSIEPQAQIAYQTIDLDDGSDVGAEVHYDNVNSLVGRLGVRFAQNFGLPGTPSTFTAWVRPNLWYEFLGDPKTQFSPANGFIPFSADLGGTTFEINTGFTADIGGGTAVYANASYLVGLGEHAHGSAYDGKIGIQVSW
;
A
#
# COMPACT_ATOMS: atom_id res chain seq x y z
N MET A 1 -9.35 -44.07 -26.53
CA MET A 1 -9.36 -43.50 -27.90
C MET A 1 -8.15 -42.58 -28.04
N LEU A 2 -7.41 -42.75 -29.14
CA LEU A 2 -6.54 -41.82 -29.89
C LEU A 2 -6.51 -40.35 -29.42
N SER A 3 -5.49 -39.50 -29.58
CA SER A 3 -4.08 -39.50 -30.02
C SER A 3 -3.68 -38.01 -30.18
N ARG A 4 -2.36 -37.70 -30.21
CA ARG A 4 -1.68 -36.46 -30.70
C ARG A 4 -1.66 -35.23 -29.76
N ASN A 5 -0.64 -34.38 -29.71
CA ASN A 5 0.77 -34.35 -30.17
C ASN A 5 1.44 -33.07 -29.60
N GLN A 6 2.78 -33.01 -29.74
CA GLN A 6 3.72 -31.88 -29.60
C GLN A 6 4.22 -31.53 -28.19
N GLU A 7 5.45 -31.02 -27.98
CA GLU A 7 6.81 -31.21 -28.54
C GLU A 7 7.69 -30.18 -27.78
N ARG A 8 8.92 -30.57 -27.34
CA ARG A 8 10.14 -29.72 -27.21
C ARG A 8 10.17 -28.62 -26.13
N ARG A 9 11.23 -28.37 -25.36
CA ARG A 9 12.62 -28.87 -25.23
C ARG A 9 13.09 -28.53 -23.79
N HIS A 10 13.85 -29.43 -23.16
CA HIS A 10 14.75 -29.15 -22.04
C HIS A 10 16.10 -29.76 -22.40
N ALA A 11 17.18 -29.00 -22.26
CA ALA A 11 18.54 -29.48 -22.49
C ALA A 11 19.34 -29.36 -21.19
N GLN A 12 19.64 -30.52 -20.60
CA GLN A 12 20.71 -30.71 -19.63
C GLN A 12 22.06 -30.63 -20.34
N PHE A 13 23.06 -30.03 -19.69
CA PHE A 13 24.46 -30.26 -20.03
C PHE A 13 25.21 -30.77 -18.80
N SER A 14 25.87 -31.91 -19.02
CA SER A 14 26.67 -32.68 -18.08
C SER A 14 28.15 -32.43 -18.34
N TYR A 15 28.93 -32.42 -17.26
CA TYR A 15 30.38 -32.28 -17.19
C TYR A 15 31.08 -33.56 -17.71
N ARG A 16 32.14 -33.41 -18.53
CA ARG A 16 33.24 -34.38 -18.61
C ARG A 16 34.52 -33.75 -19.17
N SER A 17 35.60 -34.41 -18.80
CA SER A 17 36.97 -33.94 -18.62
C SER A 17 37.95 -34.37 -19.73
N GLU A 18 39.01 -33.56 -19.86
CA GLU A 18 40.37 -33.84 -20.42
C GLU A 18 40.54 -34.06 -21.96
N PRO A 19 41.78 -34.09 -22.49
CA PRO A 19 42.86 -33.08 -22.46
C PRO A 19 43.37 -32.79 -23.89
N LEU A 20 44.20 -31.77 -24.13
CA LEU A 20 44.84 -31.58 -25.46
C LEU A 20 46.29 -31.14 -25.41
N ALA A 21 47.01 -31.74 -26.34
CA ALA A 21 48.45 -31.86 -26.48
C ALA A 21 49.13 -30.66 -27.17
N ALA A 22 50.45 -30.65 -27.01
CA ALA A 22 51.41 -29.76 -27.64
C ALA A 22 51.43 -29.83 -29.18
N PHE A 23 51.65 -28.68 -29.82
CA PHE A 23 52.33 -28.59 -31.12
C PHE A 23 53.15 -27.30 -31.17
N ALA A 24 54.42 -27.45 -31.55
CA ALA A 24 55.39 -26.38 -31.77
C ALA A 24 55.24 -25.76 -33.16
N PHE A 25 55.56 -24.48 -33.31
CA PHE A 25 56.23 -23.95 -34.50
C PHE A 25 57.12 -22.76 -34.15
N LEU A 26 58.17 -22.65 -34.95
CA LEU A 26 59.46 -22.02 -34.73
C LEU A 26 59.53 -20.61 -35.37
N SER A 27 60.33 -19.74 -34.74
CA SER A 27 61.17 -18.67 -35.31
C SER A 27 60.58 -17.48 -36.06
N ALA A 28 60.82 -16.29 -35.50
CA ALA A 28 61.57 -15.23 -36.20
C ALA A 28 62.22 -14.28 -35.17
N ALA A 29 63.55 -14.24 -35.18
CA ALA A 29 64.39 -13.36 -34.39
C ALA A 29 64.50 -11.98 -35.05
N LEU A 30 64.41 -10.92 -34.24
CA LEU A 30 64.95 -9.59 -34.54
C LEU A 30 65.43 -9.00 -33.23
N GLY A 31 66.73 -8.72 -33.17
CA GLY A 31 67.43 -8.39 -31.93
C GLY A 31 67.52 -6.90 -31.61
N VAL A 32 68.16 -6.70 -30.46
CA VAL A 32 68.85 -5.50 -29.92
C VAL A 32 67.99 -4.58 -29.02
N PRO A 33 68.46 -4.15 -27.83
CA PRO A 33 69.48 -4.73 -26.95
C PRO A 33 68.92 -5.10 -25.56
N LEU A 34 69.59 -6.04 -24.88
CA LEU A 34 69.60 -6.08 -23.42
C LEU A 34 70.18 -4.75 -22.93
N VAL A 35 69.33 -3.88 -22.41
CA VAL A 35 69.76 -2.91 -21.41
C VAL A 35 69.74 -3.68 -20.10
N CYS A 36 70.92 -3.96 -19.55
CA CYS A 36 71.02 -4.37 -18.14
C CYS A 36 70.18 -3.41 -17.30
N PRO A 37 69.34 -3.86 -16.36
CA PRO A 37 68.92 -2.97 -15.29
C PRO A 37 70.20 -2.59 -14.55
N SER A 38 70.68 -1.37 -14.78
CA SER A 38 71.62 -0.75 -13.88
C SER A 38 71.01 -0.84 -12.49
N SER A 39 71.72 -1.47 -11.57
CA SER A 39 71.45 -1.43 -10.14
C SER A 39 71.17 0.02 -9.71
N ALA A 40 69.91 0.38 -9.51
CA ALA A 40 69.54 1.71 -9.04
C ALA A 40 69.94 1.79 -7.56
N GLN A 41 70.85 2.71 -7.27
CA GLN A 41 71.18 3.08 -5.90
C GLN A 41 69.94 3.65 -5.22
N ALA A 42 69.83 3.47 -3.91
CA ALA A 42 68.85 4.17 -3.09
C ALA A 42 68.95 5.68 -3.35
N GLN A 43 67.89 6.30 -3.86
CA GLN A 43 67.89 7.71 -4.26
C GLN A 43 66.73 8.44 -3.57
N GLU A 44 67.09 9.41 -2.74
CA GLU A 44 66.19 10.45 -2.24
C GLU A 44 66.11 11.60 -3.26
N VAL A 45 64.94 12.19 -3.42
CA VAL A 45 64.73 13.46 -4.14
C VAL A 45 64.48 14.56 -3.12
N LEU A 46 65.48 15.41 -2.92
CA LEU A 46 65.44 16.51 -1.94
C LEU A 46 65.27 17.87 -2.63
N ALA A 47 64.20 18.58 -2.30
CA ALA A 47 63.93 19.95 -2.74
C ALA A 47 63.90 20.90 -1.54
N ASN A 48 65.03 21.56 -1.25
CA ASN A 48 65.12 22.55 -0.17
C ASN A 48 65.15 23.97 -0.74
N GLY A 49 64.04 24.70 -0.67
CA GLY A 49 63.90 26.06 -1.27
C GLY A 49 64.17 26.12 -2.77
N THR A 50 64.13 24.97 -3.46
CA THR A 50 64.45 24.79 -4.88
C THR A 50 63.38 23.92 -5.53
N ALA A 51 63.31 23.95 -6.87
CA ALA A 51 62.45 23.05 -7.63
C ALA A 51 63.26 21.85 -8.16
N GLN A 52 62.69 20.66 -8.05
CA GLN A 52 63.25 19.39 -8.52
C GLN A 52 62.21 18.64 -9.36
N THR A 53 62.71 17.84 -10.31
CA THR A 53 61.87 16.94 -11.11
C THR A 53 62.22 15.48 -10.85
N ALA A 54 61.24 14.60 -10.89
CA ALA A 54 61.42 13.17 -10.64
C ALA A 54 60.77 12.28 -11.71
N ALA A 55 61.37 11.11 -11.98
CA ALA A 55 60.86 10.11 -12.92
C ALA A 55 61.47 8.73 -12.62
N GLY A 56 60.70 7.65 -12.82
CA GLY A 56 61.20 6.28 -12.70
C GLY A 56 61.04 5.66 -11.30
N THR A 57 61.87 4.67 -10.97
CA THR A 57 61.75 3.86 -9.75
C THR A 57 62.68 4.36 -8.65
N TYR A 58 62.14 4.52 -7.44
CA TYR A 58 62.87 4.92 -6.24
C TYR A 58 62.65 3.89 -5.13
N THR A 59 63.72 3.40 -4.52
CA THR A 59 63.63 2.46 -3.39
C THR A 59 64.56 2.90 -2.27
N LEU A 60 64.02 3.08 -1.08
CA LEU A 60 64.77 3.47 0.11
C LEU A 60 64.45 2.51 1.25
N ASN A 61 65.49 1.86 1.79
CA ASN A 61 65.39 0.90 2.90
C ASN A 61 66.08 1.48 4.13
N LEU A 62 65.65 2.66 4.58
CA LEU A 62 66.25 3.40 5.68
C LEU A 62 65.17 3.93 6.60
N ASN A 63 65.45 3.87 7.91
CA ASN A 63 64.57 4.46 8.92
C ASN A 63 64.62 5.99 8.83
N SER A 64 63.49 6.64 9.03
CA SER A 64 63.37 8.09 9.25
C SER A 64 63.78 9.01 8.09
N THR A 65 64.02 8.49 6.88
CA THR A 65 64.33 9.30 5.70
C THR A 65 63.19 9.22 4.67
N PRO A 66 62.67 10.36 4.16
CA PRO A 66 61.69 10.34 3.09
C PRO A 66 62.31 9.97 1.74
N VAL A 67 61.53 9.40 0.82
CA VAL A 67 62.01 9.17 -0.55
C VAL A 67 61.94 10.46 -1.35
N PHE A 68 60.78 11.13 -1.33
CA PHE A 68 60.62 12.50 -1.84
C PHE A 68 60.50 13.43 -0.65
N TYR A 69 61.37 14.43 -0.57
CA TYR A 69 61.39 15.38 0.54
C TYR A 69 61.45 16.82 0.04
N ALA A 70 60.36 17.56 0.19
CA ALA A 70 60.31 19.00 -0.10
C ALA A 70 60.22 19.81 1.20
N LEU A 71 61.08 20.81 1.35
CA LEU A 71 61.14 21.68 2.53
C LEU A 71 61.50 23.14 2.17
N ASN A 72 61.12 24.07 3.06
CA ASN A 72 61.40 25.50 2.93
C ASN A 72 60.91 26.12 1.61
N ASN A 73 59.65 25.89 1.24
CA ASN A 73 59.06 26.26 -0.04
C ASN A 73 59.70 25.55 -1.25
N GLY A 74 60.28 24.37 -1.04
CA GLY A 74 60.78 23.52 -2.12
C GLY A 74 59.63 22.94 -2.96
N GLN A 75 59.93 22.55 -4.19
CA GLN A 75 58.96 21.95 -5.11
C GLN A 75 59.51 20.66 -5.71
N ILE A 76 58.70 19.61 -5.72
CA ILE A 76 58.98 18.38 -6.48
C ILE A 76 57.84 18.15 -7.46
N THR A 77 58.16 18.00 -8.74
CA THR A 77 57.18 17.70 -9.79
C THR A 77 57.61 16.47 -10.57
N THR A 78 56.77 15.44 -10.61
CA THR A 78 57.04 14.27 -11.46
C THR A 78 56.81 14.61 -12.92
N THR A 79 57.75 14.25 -13.80
CA THR A 79 57.64 14.45 -15.27
C THR A 79 57.26 13.17 -16.03
N SER A 80 57.21 12.04 -15.33
CA SER A 80 56.83 10.71 -15.81
C SER A 80 56.32 9.90 -14.60
N PRO A 81 55.60 8.77 -14.78
CA PRO A 81 55.15 7.96 -13.66
C PRO A 81 56.32 7.57 -12.75
N VAL A 82 56.10 7.59 -11.43
CA VAL A 82 57.10 7.21 -10.43
C VAL A 82 56.66 5.97 -9.66
N PHE A 83 57.62 5.12 -9.30
CA PHE A 83 57.39 3.90 -8.53
C PHE A 83 58.22 3.99 -7.25
N ILE A 84 57.59 4.42 -6.15
CA ILE A 84 58.24 4.70 -4.87
C ILE A 84 58.06 3.49 -3.94
N THR A 85 59.15 3.00 -3.37
CA THR A 85 59.15 2.01 -2.30
C THR A 85 59.93 2.54 -1.10
N SER A 86 59.25 2.74 0.02
CA SER A 86 59.84 3.19 1.29
C SER A 86 59.70 2.10 2.35
N GLN A 87 60.83 1.59 2.83
CA GLN A 87 60.89 0.52 3.83
C GLN A 87 61.69 0.95 5.06
N GLY A 88 61.15 0.69 6.25
CA GLY A 88 61.82 0.99 7.51
C GLY A 88 60.83 1.42 8.58
N SER A 89 61.24 1.34 9.84
CA SER A 89 60.45 1.96 10.90
C SER A 89 60.56 3.48 10.80
N LEU A 90 59.45 4.20 11.03
CA LEU A 90 59.37 5.66 10.88
C LEU A 90 59.75 6.16 9.47
N SER A 91 59.74 5.30 8.45
CA SER A 91 60.03 5.73 7.08
C SER A 91 58.86 6.53 6.51
N THR A 92 59.14 7.47 5.61
CA THR A 92 58.10 8.18 4.86
C THR A 92 58.35 7.99 3.37
N ALA A 93 57.32 7.83 2.54
CA ALA A 93 57.54 7.77 1.10
C ALA A 93 57.61 9.19 0.50
N VAL A 94 56.61 10.01 0.76
CA VAL A 94 56.51 11.39 0.25
C VAL A 94 56.28 12.35 1.41
N GLN A 95 57.18 13.30 1.61
CA GLN A 95 57.08 14.31 2.65
C GLN A 95 57.23 15.73 2.10
N SER A 96 56.26 16.59 2.39
CA SER A 96 56.30 18.03 2.09
C SER A 96 56.11 18.84 3.36
N ILE A 97 57.01 19.77 3.66
CA ILE A 97 56.93 20.61 4.87
C ILE A 97 57.21 22.09 4.59
N ILE A 98 56.72 22.98 5.44
CA ILE A 98 57.06 24.42 5.47
C ILE A 98 56.81 25.08 4.12
N GLY A 99 55.53 25.22 3.75
CA GLY A 99 55.11 25.90 2.51
C GLY A 99 55.51 25.22 1.19
N SER A 100 56.05 24.00 1.26
CA SER A 100 56.53 23.26 0.09
C SER A 100 55.41 22.59 -0.70
N HIS A 101 55.69 22.22 -1.95
CA HIS A 101 54.73 21.56 -2.85
C HIS A 101 55.29 20.30 -3.48
N ILE A 102 54.49 19.23 -3.51
CA ILE A 102 54.82 18.01 -4.27
C ILE A 102 53.65 17.68 -5.19
N PHE A 103 53.93 17.49 -6.48
CA PHE A 103 52.99 16.99 -7.47
C PHE A 103 53.43 15.63 -8.01
N ILE A 104 52.53 14.63 -7.92
CA ILE A 104 52.71 13.28 -8.46
C ILE A 104 51.64 13.00 -9.50
N GLN A 105 52.09 12.68 -10.71
CA GLN A 105 51.23 12.45 -11.86
C GLN A 105 50.67 11.03 -11.93
N ALA A 106 49.65 10.86 -12.79
CA ALA A 106 48.97 9.60 -13.06
C ALA A 106 49.91 8.46 -13.50
N GLY A 107 49.52 7.23 -13.14
CA GLY A 107 50.25 6.00 -13.44
C GLY A 107 51.34 5.65 -12.42
N SER A 108 51.48 6.44 -11.34
CA SER A 108 52.48 6.24 -10.29
C SER A 108 52.03 5.20 -9.26
N THR A 109 52.99 4.61 -8.54
CA THR A 109 52.72 3.79 -7.36
C THR A 109 53.59 4.19 -6.18
N ILE A 110 53.03 4.10 -4.98
CA ILE A 110 53.72 4.39 -3.72
C ILE A 110 53.48 3.23 -2.77
N THR A 111 54.54 2.53 -2.40
CA THR A 111 54.48 1.42 -1.46
C THR A 111 55.29 1.76 -0.22
N THR A 112 54.67 1.68 0.94
CA THR A 112 55.32 1.92 2.23
C THR A 112 55.18 0.72 3.14
N THR A 113 56.25 0.37 3.85
CA THR A 113 56.32 -0.79 4.75
C THR A 113 57.13 -0.47 6.00
N GLY A 114 56.59 -0.77 7.17
CA GLY A 114 57.27 -0.63 8.46
C GLY A 114 56.41 0.03 9.53
N ALA A 115 56.74 -0.23 10.79
CA ALA A 115 56.03 0.36 11.93
C ALA A 115 56.16 1.90 11.94
N ASN A 116 55.09 2.61 12.28
CA ASN A 116 55.03 4.08 12.28
C ASN A 116 55.42 4.73 10.94
N SER A 117 55.34 3.98 9.83
CA SER A 117 55.65 4.52 8.50
C SER A 117 54.49 5.34 7.94
N VAL A 118 54.79 6.29 7.06
CA VAL A 118 53.78 7.17 6.45
C VAL A 118 53.96 7.19 4.94
N ALA A 119 52.90 6.91 4.17
CA ALA A 119 53.03 7.00 2.71
C ALA A 119 53.11 8.46 2.26
N ILE A 120 52.13 9.29 2.66
CA ILE A 120 52.07 10.71 2.29
C ILE A 120 52.04 11.57 3.55
N ALA A 121 52.98 12.51 3.70
CA ALA A 121 53.05 13.43 4.83
C ALA A 121 53.16 14.90 4.38
N ALA A 122 52.15 15.71 4.66
CA ALA A 122 52.18 17.16 4.47
C ALA A 122 52.11 17.88 5.82
N GLN A 123 52.99 18.84 6.07
CA GLN A 123 53.01 19.57 7.35
C GLN A 123 53.34 21.06 7.18
N SER A 124 52.89 21.91 8.11
CA SER A 124 53.28 23.33 8.18
C SER A 124 52.99 24.11 6.89
N ASN A 125 51.71 24.18 6.50
CA ASN A 125 51.20 24.85 5.29
C ASN A 125 51.75 24.29 3.98
N ALA A 126 52.20 23.04 3.96
CA ALA A 126 52.64 22.37 2.73
C ALA A 126 51.45 21.82 1.92
N THR A 127 51.67 21.64 0.62
CA THR A 127 50.67 21.07 -0.30
C THR A 127 51.22 19.82 -0.98
N ILE A 128 50.38 18.79 -1.12
CA ILE A 128 50.68 17.60 -1.92
C ILE A 128 49.47 17.31 -2.83
N ASP A 129 49.71 17.23 -4.14
CA ASP A 129 48.70 16.88 -5.14
C ASP A 129 49.10 15.58 -5.86
N ILE A 130 48.19 14.61 -5.86
CA ILE A 130 48.41 13.28 -6.42
C ILE A 130 47.28 12.94 -7.37
N VAL A 131 47.62 12.49 -8.57
CA VAL A 131 46.64 12.09 -9.60
C VAL A 131 46.90 10.64 -9.99
N GLY A 132 45.85 9.84 -10.19
CA GLY A 132 45.92 8.53 -10.85
C GLY A 132 46.92 7.56 -10.22
N THR A 133 47.07 7.57 -8.89
CA THR A 133 48.14 6.85 -8.17
C THR A 133 47.58 5.75 -7.28
N VAL A 134 48.29 4.62 -7.22
CA VAL A 134 48.02 3.53 -6.26
C VAL A 134 48.98 3.67 -5.09
N ILE A 135 48.42 3.90 -3.90
CA ILE A 135 49.15 4.02 -2.64
C ILE A 135 48.86 2.79 -1.78
N THR A 136 49.89 2.08 -1.37
CA THR A 136 49.77 0.88 -0.56
C THR A 136 50.67 0.99 0.67
N THR A 137 50.05 0.94 1.85
CA THR A 137 50.76 0.85 3.14
C THR A 137 50.56 -0.57 3.67
N THR A 138 51.61 -1.38 3.58
CA THR A 138 51.49 -2.84 3.52
C THR A 138 51.53 -3.53 4.89
N THR A 139 52.43 -3.14 5.79
CA THR A 139 52.56 -3.74 7.12
C THR A 139 53.19 -2.75 8.11
N GLY A 140 52.81 -2.87 9.38
CA GLY A 140 53.40 -2.13 10.50
C GLY A 140 52.35 -1.43 11.38
N PRO A 141 52.37 -1.65 12.71
CA PRO A 141 51.48 -0.96 13.63
C PRO A 141 51.71 0.56 13.58
N PHE A 142 50.64 1.34 13.79
CA PHE A 142 50.65 2.81 13.78
C PHE A 142 51.13 3.46 12.47
N SER A 143 51.15 2.71 11.37
CA SER A 143 51.40 3.27 10.04
C SER A 143 50.24 4.15 9.58
N ARG A 144 50.49 5.10 8.67
CA ARG A 144 49.45 6.00 8.13
C ARG A 144 49.53 6.04 6.62
N GLY A 145 48.38 5.94 5.96
CA GLY A 145 48.30 6.21 4.52
C GLY A 145 48.62 7.67 4.24
N ILE A 146 47.92 8.58 4.93
CA ILE A 146 48.07 10.02 4.77
C ILE A 146 48.19 10.69 6.14
N LEU A 147 49.11 11.64 6.25
CA LEU A 147 49.27 12.53 7.40
C LEU A 147 49.28 13.98 6.89
N SER A 148 48.30 14.78 7.31
CA SER A 148 48.21 16.21 6.96
C SER A 148 48.10 17.03 8.24
N LEU A 149 49.07 17.89 8.54
CA LEU A 149 49.13 18.67 9.79
C LEU A 149 49.44 20.15 9.57
N GLY A 150 48.85 21.02 10.40
CA GLY A 150 49.27 22.41 10.57
C GLY A 150 49.13 23.26 9.31
N GLY A 151 47.89 23.42 8.83
CA GLY A 151 47.51 24.25 7.68
C GLY A 151 47.82 23.62 6.32
N SER A 152 48.33 22.38 6.28
CA SER A 152 48.65 21.69 5.03
C SER A 152 47.41 21.22 4.27
N THR A 153 47.58 20.93 2.98
CA THR A 153 46.53 20.34 2.14
C THR A 153 47.08 19.15 1.36
N VAL A 154 46.36 18.03 1.39
CA VAL A 154 46.64 16.86 0.53
C VAL A 154 45.44 16.61 -0.38
N THR A 155 45.64 16.62 -1.69
CA THR A 155 44.61 16.33 -2.69
C THR A 155 44.96 15.05 -3.44
N LEU A 156 44.03 14.10 -3.45
CA LEU A 156 44.10 12.90 -4.29
C LEU A 156 42.96 12.92 -5.31
N THR A 157 43.31 12.74 -6.58
CA THR A 157 42.37 12.63 -7.69
C THR A 157 42.55 11.29 -8.40
N ASP A 158 41.47 10.59 -8.72
CA ASP A 158 41.47 9.31 -9.46
C ASP A 158 42.42 8.26 -8.84
N SER A 159 42.55 8.25 -7.51
CA SER A 159 43.58 7.48 -6.81
C SER A 159 42.99 6.38 -5.93
N SER A 160 43.84 5.46 -5.46
CA SER A 160 43.46 4.44 -4.48
C SER A 160 44.48 4.36 -3.35
N VAL A 161 44.00 4.25 -2.12
CA VAL A 161 44.81 4.13 -0.91
C VAL A 161 44.40 2.84 -0.20
N ASN A 162 45.34 1.94 0.00
CA ASN A 162 45.12 0.68 0.71
C ASN A 162 46.06 0.63 1.93
N VAL A 163 45.49 0.55 3.13
CA VAL A 163 46.23 0.50 4.40
C VAL A 163 45.92 -0.80 5.13
N GLY A 164 46.94 -1.66 5.26
CA GLY A 164 46.76 -3.06 5.67
C GLY A 164 46.56 -3.31 7.17
N GLU A 165 47.12 -2.50 8.07
CA GLU A 165 47.17 -2.82 9.52
C GLU A 165 46.94 -1.61 10.44
N SER A 166 46.50 -0.46 9.92
CA SER A 166 46.50 0.80 10.71
C SER A 166 45.52 1.85 10.13
N TYR A 167 45.71 3.12 10.51
CA TYR A 167 44.91 4.28 10.12
C TYR A 167 45.07 4.67 8.65
N GLY A 168 43.95 4.92 7.98
CA GLY A 168 43.91 5.46 6.63
C GLY A 168 44.53 6.85 6.56
N MET A 169 44.03 7.77 7.38
CA MET A 169 44.41 9.18 7.38
C MET A 169 44.46 9.78 8.78
N GLU A 170 45.35 10.73 9.00
CA GLU A 170 45.34 11.64 10.16
C GLU A 170 45.41 13.09 9.67
N ILE A 171 44.51 13.92 10.17
CA ILE A 171 44.30 15.30 9.75
C ILE A 171 44.25 16.19 11.00
N GLY A 172 45.28 17.00 11.21
CA GLY A 172 45.39 17.88 12.38
C GLY A 172 45.48 19.35 11.97
N SER A 173 44.43 20.13 12.21
CA SER A 173 44.35 21.54 11.75
C SER A 173 44.75 21.72 10.28
N ALA A 174 44.32 20.80 9.42
CA ALA A 174 44.75 20.69 8.02
C ALA A 174 43.60 20.19 7.14
N SER A 175 43.85 20.00 5.84
CA SER A 175 42.85 19.53 4.87
C SER A 175 43.31 18.29 4.12
N VAL A 176 42.37 17.38 3.85
CA VAL A 176 42.50 16.30 2.87
C VAL A 176 41.28 16.30 1.95
N VAL A 177 41.53 16.20 0.64
CA VAL A 177 40.50 16.19 -0.40
C VAL A 177 40.67 14.93 -1.25
N PHE A 178 39.63 14.10 -1.29
CA PHE A 178 39.48 12.99 -2.21
C PHE A 178 38.50 13.36 -3.32
N ASP A 179 38.95 13.20 -4.55
CA ASP A 179 38.20 13.42 -5.77
C ASP A 179 38.25 12.15 -6.60
N ASN A 180 37.11 11.44 -6.73
CA ASN A 180 37.07 10.10 -7.32
C ASN A 180 38.18 9.18 -6.76
N THR A 181 38.36 9.19 -5.44
CA THR A 181 39.45 8.46 -4.76
C THR A 181 38.90 7.50 -3.73
N THR A 182 39.49 6.30 -3.67
CA THR A 182 39.07 5.25 -2.75
C THR A 182 40.11 5.04 -1.65
N LEU A 183 39.65 4.84 -0.42
CA LEU A 183 40.45 4.41 0.72
C LEU A 183 39.88 3.14 1.32
N GLN A 184 40.72 2.12 1.44
CA GLN A 184 40.47 0.93 2.23
C GLN A 184 41.47 0.91 3.38
N ALA A 185 40.98 1.03 4.60
CA ALA A 185 41.80 0.96 5.81
C ALA A 185 41.34 -0.21 6.67
N PHE A 186 42.28 -0.94 7.25
CA PHE A 186 41.93 -1.93 8.26
C PHE A 186 41.37 -1.24 9.52
N GLY A 187 42.12 -0.28 10.09
CA GLY A 187 41.73 0.52 11.24
C GLY A 187 40.83 1.71 10.91
N PHE A 188 41.02 2.87 11.56
CA PHE A 188 40.20 4.06 11.27
C PHE A 188 40.40 4.56 9.84
N GLY A 189 39.33 5.06 9.23
CA GLY A 189 39.39 5.66 7.90
C GLY A 189 40.11 7.01 7.94
N ALA A 190 39.63 7.92 8.79
CA ALA A 190 40.26 9.21 9.05
C ALA A 190 40.19 9.58 10.54
N ASP A 191 41.28 10.07 11.11
CA ASP A 191 41.33 10.71 12.41
C ASP A 191 41.49 12.23 12.22
N LEU A 192 40.54 13.02 12.73
CA LEU A 192 40.49 14.48 12.60
C LEU A 192 40.68 15.14 13.97
N ASN A 193 41.72 15.97 14.09
CA ASN A 193 42.02 16.69 15.32
C ASN A 193 42.06 18.21 15.10
N GLY A 194 41.08 18.92 15.66
CA GLY A 194 40.99 20.39 15.75
C GLY A 194 41.14 21.17 14.43
N ASN A 195 40.08 21.85 13.97
CA ASN A 195 40.05 22.59 12.69
C ASN A 195 40.48 21.75 11.47
N ALA A 196 40.25 20.43 11.52
CA ALA A 196 40.57 19.51 10.42
C ALA A 196 39.44 19.46 9.39
N ASN A 197 39.79 19.35 8.11
CA ASN A 197 38.84 19.32 7.00
C ASN A 197 39.02 18.05 6.16
N LEU A 198 37.96 17.24 6.07
CA LEU A 198 37.90 16.09 5.17
C LEU A 198 36.85 16.35 4.09
N THR A 199 37.24 16.27 2.82
CA THR A 199 36.30 16.39 1.70
C THR A 199 36.36 15.15 0.81
N LEU A 200 35.21 14.50 0.61
CA LEU A 200 35.01 13.39 -0.33
C LEU A 200 34.08 13.87 -1.44
N ARG A 201 34.51 13.78 -2.70
CA ARG A 201 33.67 14.15 -3.85
C ARG A 201 33.81 13.23 -5.04
N ASN A 202 32.82 13.28 -5.94
CA ASN A 202 32.85 12.66 -7.27
C ASN A 202 33.12 11.14 -7.27
N GLY A 203 32.40 10.38 -6.44
CA GLY A 203 32.52 8.93 -6.34
C GLY A 203 33.60 8.45 -5.38
N SER A 204 34.12 9.34 -4.53
CA SER A 204 35.10 8.97 -3.52
C SER A 204 34.52 8.04 -2.46
N SER A 205 35.36 7.19 -1.86
CA SER A 205 34.91 6.28 -0.81
C SER A 205 35.92 6.01 0.29
N ILE A 206 35.42 5.78 1.49
CA ILE A 206 36.17 5.25 2.64
C ILE A 206 35.53 3.95 3.09
N THR A 207 36.31 2.90 3.23
CA THR A 207 35.88 1.61 3.79
C THR A 207 36.78 1.18 4.95
N THR A 208 36.16 0.75 6.05
CA THR A 208 36.88 0.15 7.19
C THR A 208 36.23 -1.15 7.68
N ASN A 209 37.04 -2.05 8.26
CA ASN A 209 36.60 -3.39 8.63
C ASN A 209 37.13 -3.95 9.96
N GLU A 210 38.06 -3.28 10.65
CA GLU A 210 38.49 -3.71 11.99
C GLU A 210 37.40 -3.46 13.04
N ALA A 211 37.27 -4.38 14.01
CA ALA A 211 36.38 -4.19 15.15
C ALA A 211 36.84 -2.99 16.00
N GLY A 212 35.91 -2.13 16.39
CA GLY A 212 36.19 -0.88 17.08
C GLY A 212 36.77 0.23 16.19
N SER A 213 36.90 0.02 14.88
CA SER A 213 37.25 1.08 13.94
C SER A 213 36.11 2.11 13.74
N HIS A 214 36.45 3.27 13.20
CA HIS A 214 35.51 4.31 12.81
C HIS A 214 35.81 4.76 11.38
N GLY A 215 34.77 5.14 10.64
CA GLY A 215 34.95 5.73 9.31
C GLY A 215 35.71 7.05 9.41
N VAL A 216 35.23 7.92 10.30
CA VAL A 216 35.86 9.17 10.71
C VAL A 216 35.79 9.26 12.25
N ASP A 217 36.96 9.25 12.87
CA ASP A 217 37.16 9.58 14.28
C ASP A 217 37.50 11.07 14.39
N MET A 218 36.91 11.79 15.34
CA MET A 218 37.05 13.23 15.46
C MET A 218 37.25 13.65 16.91
N SER A 219 38.31 14.42 17.14
CA SER A 219 38.60 15.05 18.42
C SER A 219 38.82 16.57 18.29
N GLY A 220 38.49 17.32 19.33
CA GLY A 220 38.66 18.78 19.36
C GLY A 220 37.53 19.55 18.67
N VAL A 221 37.76 20.83 18.35
CA VAL A 221 36.70 21.73 17.83
C VAL A 221 37.01 22.23 16.43
N GLY A 222 35.95 22.51 15.66
CA GLY A 222 36.05 23.12 14.33
C GLY A 222 36.32 22.13 13.20
N ASN A 223 36.13 20.82 13.43
CA ASN A 223 36.30 19.82 12.39
C ASN A 223 35.15 19.89 11.38
N VAL A 224 35.46 19.70 10.10
CA VAL A 224 34.48 19.76 9.01
C VAL A 224 34.62 18.53 8.12
N VAL A 225 33.49 17.88 7.86
CA VAL A 225 33.39 16.74 6.95
C VAL A 225 32.42 17.06 5.83
N ASN A 226 32.91 17.12 4.60
CA ASN A 226 32.10 17.36 3.40
C ASN A 226 32.07 16.10 2.54
N ILE A 227 30.88 15.60 2.20
CA ILE A 227 30.69 14.38 1.41
C ILE A 227 29.71 14.72 0.30
N ALA A 228 30.16 14.66 -0.96
CA ALA A 228 29.35 14.95 -2.13
C ALA A 228 29.43 13.80 -3.13
N ASN A 229 28.30 13.15 -3.46
CA ASN A 229 28.26 12.00 -4.38
C ASN A 229 29.34 10.95 -4.01
N SER A 230 29.41 10.56 -2.75
CA SER A 230 30.52 9.78 -2.19
C SER A 230 30.02 8.87 -1.06
N ALA A 231 30.83 7.91 -0.66
CA ALA A 231 30.41 6.88 0.31
C ALA A 231 31.38 6.70 1.49
N ILE A 232 30.83 6.37 2.65
CA ILE A 232 31.60 5.83 3.78
C ILE A 232 30.90 4.57 4.27
N THR A 233 31.62 3.45 4.30
CA THR A 233 31.10 2.15 4.74
C THR A 233 31.98 1.56 5.82
N VAL A 234 31.38 1.19 6.95
CA VAL A 234 32.07 0.62 8.10
C VAL A 234 31.43 -0.72 8.47
N SER A 235 32.24 -1.75 8.69
CA SER A 235 31.74 -3.14 8.82
C SER A 235 32.23 -3.91 10.06
N GLY A 236 33.17 -3.37 10.83
CA GLY A 236 33.60 -4.01 12.07
C GLY A 236 32.54 -3.95 13.17
N ALA A 237 32.63 -4.84 14.16
CA ALA A 237 31.79 -4.79 15.35
C ALA A 237 32.14 -3.58 16.24
N GLY A 238 31.16 -2.97 16.91
CA GLY A 238 31.39 -1.84 17.84
C GLY A 238 31.90 -0.57 17.16
N THR A 239 31.69 -0.46 15.85
CA THR A 239 32.16 0.65 15.03
C THR A 239 31.15 1.79 14.98
N SER A 240 31.51 2.91 14.35
CA SER A 240 30.58 3.98 13.96
C SER A 240 31.10 4.67 12.70
N VAL A 241 30.22 5.24 11.88
CA VAL A 241 30.70 5.99 10.71
C VAL A 241 31.38 7.27 11.17
N PHE A 242 30.70 8.05 12.01
CA PHE A 242 31.22 9.26 12.62
C PHE A 242 31.26 9.07 14.13
N TYR A 243 32.46 8.94 14.70
CA TYR A 243 32.66 8.98 16.15
C TYR A 243 33.21 10.35 16.53
N GLN A 244 32.58 11.01 17.51
CA GLN A 244 32.86 12.41 17.82
C GLN A 244 33.12 12.67 19.30
N GLU A 245 34.28 13.29 19.57
CA GLU A 245 34.67 13.90 20.83
C GLU A 245 35.03 15.38 20.64
N GLY A 246 34.01 16.25 20.60
CA GLY A 246 34.18 17.69 20.42
C GLY A 246 33.16 18.28 19.46
N ASN A 247 33.54 19.29 18.66
CA ASN A 247 32.59 20.03 17.83
C ASN A 247 32.90 19.89 16.34
N SER A 248 31.94 19.34 15.60
CA SER A 248 32.07 19.07 14.17
C SER A 248 30.86 19.54 13.36
N THR A 249 31.11 19.83 12.08
CA THR A 249 30.08 20.12 11.08
C THR A 249 30.16 19.12 9.94
N PHE A 250 29.01 18.61 9.50
CA PHE A 250 28.88 17.65 8.42
C PHE A 250 27.99 18.24 7.32
N THR A 251 28.46 18.19 6.08
CA THR A 251 27.64 18.44 4.90
C THR A 251 27.66 17.21 4.01
N ILE A 252 26.53 16.54 3.86
CA ILE A 252 26.39 15.29 3.11
C ILE A 252 25.35 15.52 2.02
N SER A 253 25.77 15.45 0.75
CA SER A 253 24.90 15.60 -0.42
C SER A 253 25.09 14.42 -1.37
N ASP A 254 24.01 13.76 -1.77
CA ASP A 254 24.06 12.59 -2.66
C ASP A 254 24.98 11.47 -2.12
N GLY A 255 25.08 11.37 -0.78
CA GLY A 255 25.99 10.47 -0.09
C GLY A 255 25.36 9.12 0.27
N THR A 256 26.19 8.08 0.35
CA THR A 256 25.81 6.78 0.94
C THR A 256 26.67 6.48 2.15
N ILE A 257 26.08 6.55 3.34
CA ILE A 257 26.77 6.42 4.62
C ILE A 257 26.20 5.20 5.34
N SER A 258 27.04 4.22 5.65
CA SER A 258 26.57 2.95 6.19
C SER A 258 27.49 2.39 7.26
N SER A 259 26.89 1.92 8.36
CA SER A 259 27.55 1.05 9.33
C SER A 259 26.81 -0.28 9.44
N GLY A 260 27.53 -1.39 9.29
CA GLY A 260 26.95 -2.74 9.36
C GLY A 260 26.42 -3.12 10.74
N ASP A 261 27.19 -2.80 11.79
CA ASP A 261 26.85 -3.13 13.19
C ASP A 261 26.75 -1.88 14.09
N GLY A 262 27.28 -0.74 13.62
CA GLY A 262 27.51 0.46 14.41
C GLY A 262 26.49 1.57 14.24
N ALA A 263 26.79 2.73 14.84
CA ALA A 263 26.01 3.94 14.66
C ALA A 263 26.46 4.73 13.40
N VAL A 264 25.57 5.51 12.78
CA VAL A 264 26.03 6.51 11.80
C VAL A 264 26.69 7.67 12.53
N PHE A 265 25.95 8.34 13.41
CA PHE A 265 26.49 9.37 14.30
C PHE A 265 26.63 8.83 15.73
N ASP A 266 27.83 8.84 16.26
CA ASP A 266 28.13 8.57 17.67
C ASP A 266 28.77 9.80 18.31
N VAL A 267 27.96 10.56 19.03
CA VAL A 267 28.38 11.77 19.75
C VAL A 267 28.69 11.38 21.18
N ALA A 268 29.96 11.07 21.44
CA ALA A 268 30.46 10.76 22.77
C ALA A 268 30.43 12.03 23.64
N ILE A 269 31.01 13.12 23.14
CA ILE A 269 30.95 14.46 23.76
C ILE A 269 30.91 15.59 22.72
N GLY A 270 30.38 16.76 23.12
CA GLY A 270 30.40 17.99 22.33
C GLY A 270 29.19 18.15 21.40
N SER A 271 29.36 18.78 20.23
CA SER A 271 28.26 19.12 19.32
C SER A 271 28.49 18.68 17.87
N ALA A 272 27.55 17.92 17.30
CA ALA A 272 27.51 17.53 15.89
C ALA A 272 26.43 18.32 15.16
N ASN A 273 26.79 19.04 14.10
CA ASN A 273 25.83 19.77 13.24
C ASN A 273 25.85 19.16 11.85
N ALA A 274 24.81 18.43 11.46
CA ALA A 274 24.77 17.67 10.23
C ALA A 274 23.66 18.16 9.30
N THR A 275 24.03 18.58 8.09
CA THR A 275 23.12 18.83 6.98
C THR A 275 23.23 17.70 5.97
N VAL A 276 22.12 17.02 5.71
CA VAL A 276 22.03 15.82 4.88
C VAL A 276 21.00 16.07 3.77
N THR A 277 21.41 15.97 2.51
CA THR A 277 20.55 16.23 1.34
C THR A 277 20.66 15.09 0.36
N ASN A 278 19.52 14.57 -0.12
CA ASN A 278 19.44 13.51 -1.14
C ASN A 278 20.33 12.29 -0.83
N SER A 279 20.50 11.95 0.44
CA SER A 279 21.49 10.95 0.88
C SER A 279 20.81 9.76 1.55
N THR A 280 21.53 8.63 1.59
CA THR A 280 21.11 7.44 2.33
C THR A 280 22.04 7.22 3.51
N LEU A 281 21.49 7.23 4.73
CA LEU A 281 22.21 6.95 5.97
C LEU A 281 21.62 5.70 6.63
N THR A 282 22.44 4.67 6.83
CA THR A 282 22.03 3.39 7.41
C THR A 282 22.93 3.01 8.59
N GLY A 283 22.32 2.88 9.77
CA GLY A 283 23.01 2.41 10.97
C GLY A 283 22.51 1.03 11.41
N GLY A 284 23.42 0.07 11.52
CA GLY A 284 23.12 -1.29 11.96
C GLY A 284 22.60 -1.38 13.39
N SER A 285 23.22 -0.64 14.33
CA SER A 285 22.72 -0.54 15.71
C SER A 285 21.91 0.74 15.97
N ALA A 286 22.34 1.87 15.40
CA ALA A 286 21.64 3.14 15.55
C ALA A 286 21.88 4.06 14.35
N LEU A 287 20.89 4.84 13.95
CA LEU A 287 21.14 6.01 13.12
C LEU A 287 21.95 7.04 13.92
N LEU A 288 21.55 7.29 15.17
CA LEU A 288 22.21 8.26 16.04
C LEU A 288 22.32 7.73 17.48
N ARG A 289 23.48 7.97 18.09
CA ARG A 289 23.77 7.69 19.49
C ARG A 289 24.43 8.93 20.09
N VAL A 290 23.76 9.57 21.05
CA VAL A 290 24.25 10.77 21.74
C VAL A 290 24.40 10.46 23.23
N VAL A 291 25.65 10.40 23.67
CA VAL A 291 26.02 10.00 25.04
C VAL A 291 26.08 11.21 25.98
N SER A 292 26.82 12.25 25.59
CA SER A 292 26.99 13.46 26.41
C SER A 292 27.21 14.69 25.51
N GLY A 293 26.17 15.13 24.81
CA GLY A 293 26.33 16.26 23.88
C GLY A 293 25.06 16.64 23.16
N THR A 294 25.24 17.29 22.01
CA THR A 294 24.17 17.73 21.12
C THR A 294 24.40 17.21 19.70
N LEU A 295 23.37 16.63 19.09
CA LEU A 295 23.30 16.37 17.66
C LEU A 295 22.14 17.17 17.07
N ASP A 296 22.46 18.02 16.09
CA ASP A 296 21.48 18.70 15.25
C ASP A 296 21.56 18.08 13.84
N LEU A 297 20.49 17.40 13.41
CA LEU A 297 20.39 16.74 12.12
C LEU A 297 19.29 17.38 11.27
N ASP A 298 19.69 18.08 10.21
CA ASP A 298 18.81 18.61 9.17
C ASP A 298 18.87 17.70 7.93
N ALA A 299 17.80 16.95 7.68
CA ALA A 299 17.71 16.03 6.54
C ALA A 299 16.64 16.47 5.53
N THR A 300 17.03 16.57 4.26
CA THR A 300 16.13 16.90 3.15
C THR A 300 16.24 15.87 2.02
N GLY A 301 15.10 15.38 1.51
CA GLY A 301 15.08 14.47 0.36
C GLY A 301 15.82 13.14 0.58
N SER A 302 16.01 12.73 1.84
CA SER A 302 16.94 11.67 2.22
C SER A 302 16.22 10.41 2.71
N THR A 303 16.98 9.32 2.85
CA THR A 303 16.52 8.07 3.48
C THR A 303 17.39 7.75 4.68
N LEU A 304 16.78 7.63 5.85
CA LEU A 304 17.45 7.36 7.12
C LEU A 304 16.96 6.02 7.64
N THR A 305 17.88 5.16 8.08
CA THR A 305 17.53 3.85 8.67
C THR A 305 18.33 3.61 9.93
N GLY A 306 17.64 3.30 11.02
CA GLY A 306 18.25 2.99 12.30
C GLY A 306 17.51 3.63 13.48
N ALA A 307 17.83 3.16 14.69
CA ALA A 307 17.28 3.71 15.93
C ALA A 307 17.96 5.03 16.33
N ALA A 308 17.28 5.83 17.14
CA ALA A 308 17.83 7.03 17.77
C ALA A 308 17.97 6.83 19.28
N ILE A 309 19.17 7.00 19.84
CA ILE A 309 19.46 6.81 21.26
C ILE A 309 20.12 8.07 21.82
N THR A 310 19.39 8.78 22.66
CA THR A 310 19.79 10.00 23.34
C THR A 310 19.82 9.73 24.84
N ALA A 311 21.01 9.85 25.44
CA ALA A 311 21.19 9.68 26.87
C ALA A 311 20.56 10.83 27.67
N PHE A 312 20.26 10.59 28.95
CA PHE A 312 19.72 11.62 29.84
C PHE A 312 20.65 12.84 29.91
N GLY A 313 20.07 14.04 29.75
CA GLY A 313 20.81 15.31 29.74
C GLY A 313 21.50 15.64 28.41
N SER A 314 21.49 14.73 27.43
CA SER A 314 21.93 15.00 26.06
C SER A 314 20.78 15.49 25.17
N ILE A 315 21.13 16.05 24.01
CA ILE A 315 20.19 16.65 23.05
C ILE A 315 20.34 16.00 21.67
N SER A 316 19.21 15.59 21.09
CA SER A 316 19.13 15.21 19.67
C SER A 316 17.97 15.96 19.02
N ASN A 317 18.27 16.92 18.15
CA ASN A 317 17.27 17.63 17.35
C ASN A 317 17.30 17.06 15.93
N VAL A 318 16.16 16.60 15.45
CA VAL A 318 16.01 16.00 14.13
C VAL A 318 14.96 16.78 13.35
N ASN A 319 15.35 17.32 12.20
CA ASN A 319 14.50 18.10 11.32
C ASN A 319 14.45 17.43 9.94
N LEU A 320 13.25 17.01 9.53
CA LEU A 320 13.03 16.19 8.36
C LEU A 320 12.15 16.91 7.34
N GLN A 321 12.63 17.09 6.12
CA GLN A 321 11.84 17.60 4.99
C GLN A 321 11.91 16.61 3.82
N SER A 322 10.77 16.17 3.29
CA SER A 322 10.73 15.17 2.21
C SER A 322 11.63 13.94 2.47
N THR A 323 11.74 13.51 3.73
CA THR A 323 12.72 12.50 4.17
C THR A 323 11.99 11.29 4.76
N ASP A 324 12.43 10.10 4.38
CA ASP A 324 11.96 8.85 4.97
C ASP A 324 12.90 8.45 6.12
N TRP A 325 12.34 8.22 7.31
CA TRP A 325 13.06 7.64 8.44
C TRP A 325 12.41 6.32 8.87
N THR A 326 13.14 5.23 8.62
CA THR A 326 12.81 3.88 9.08
C THR A 326 13.45 3.60 10.45
N ILE A 327 12.61 3.54 11.48
CA ILE A 327 13.00 3.28 12.88
C ILE A 327 13.06 1.77 13.12
N THR A 328 14.26 1.26 13.43
CA THR A 328 14.51 -0.19 13.57
C THR A 328 14.33 -0.72 15.00
N ALA A 329 14.42 0.14 16.01
CA ALA A 329 14.20 -0.17 17.42
C ALA A 329 13.60 1.04 18.15
N SER A 330 13.05 0.84 19.36
CA SER A 330 12.55 1.95 20.17
C SER A 330 13.60 3.05 20.31
N SER A 331 13.16 4.28 20.07
CA SER A 331 14.02 5.43 19.84
C SER A 331 13.62 6.60 20.72
N ASN A 332 14.56 7.48 21.02
CA ASN A 332 14.30 8.76 21.66
C ASN A 332 15.12 9.90 21.05
N VAL A 333 14.48 11.06 20.93
CA VAL A 333 15.08 12.33 20.49
C VAL A 333 14.59 13.45 21.41
N THR A 334 15.21 14.62 21.36
CA THR A 334 14.75 15.78 22.12
C THR A 334 13.67 16.52 21.35
N THR A 335 13.95 16.85 20.09
CA THR A 335 13.00 17.53 19.21
C THR A 335 12.91 16.78 17.89
N LEU A 336 11.69 16.51 17.42
CA LEU A 336 11.44 16.03 16.06
C LEU A 336 10.58 17.05 15.32
N THR A 337 11.11 17.62 14.23
CA THR A 337 10.31 18.35 13.24
C THR A 337 10.00 17.43 12.07
N ASN A 338 8.71 17.11 11.89
CA ASN A 338 8.22 16.25 10.80
C ASN A 338 7.61 17.10 9.68
N GLY A 339 8.48 17.54 8.78
CA GLY A 339 8.18 18.39 7.63
C GLY A 339 7.35 17.73 6.53
N ALA A 340 6.80 18.54 5.63
CA ALA A 340 5.95 18.07 4.54
C ALA A 340 6.67 17.04 3.67
N GLY A 341 5.95 15.99 3.25
CA GLY A 341 6.51 14.92 2.43
C GLY A 341 7.47 13.96 3.17
N SER A 342 7.74 14.18 4.46
CA SER A 342 8.50 13.24 5.28
C SER A 342 7.61 12.10 5.78
N LEU A 343 8.20 10.92 5.92
CA LEU A 343 7.58 9.73 6.50
C LEU A 343 8.47 9.19 7.62
N VAL A 344 7.99 9.25 8.85
CA VAL A 344 8.62 8.58 9.99
C VAL A 344 7.82 7.32 10.30
N HIS A 345 8.46 6.16 10.25
CA HIS A 345 7.79 4.88 10.41
C HIS A 345 8.66 3.84 11.10
N PHE A 346 8.04 2.83 11.67
CA PHE A 346 8.74 1.72 12.31
C PHE A 346 8.87 0.53 11.37
N THR A 347 9.95 -0.22 11.52
CA THR A 347 10.00 -1.56 10.94
C THR A 347 8.87 -2.42 11.50
N PRO A 348 8.18 -3.23 10.65
CA PRO A 348 7.08 -4.06 11.09
C PRO A 348 7.44 -4.96 12.28
N PRO A 349 6.48 -5.26 13.18
CA PRO A 349 6.70 -6.24 14.23
C PRO A 349 6.92 -7.63 13.64
N VAL A 350 7.70 -8.47 14.32
CA VAL A 350 8.03 -9.83 13.83
C VAL A 350 6.86 -10.81 13.94
N SER A 351 5.81 -10.44 14.70
CA SER A 351 4.57 -11.19 14.88
C SER A 351 3.42 -10.24 15.21
N SER A 352 2.17 -10.69 15.14
CA SER A 352 1.00 -9.91 15.57
C SER A 352 1.02 -9.53 17.06
N ALA A 353 1.82 -10.24 17.87
CA ALA A 353 2.03 -9.94 19.28
C ALA A 353 3.18 -8.94 19.52
N GLY A 354 3.90 -8.51 18.47
CA GLY A 354 5.02 -7.57 18.55
C GLY A 354 6.40 -8.20 18.29
N PRO A 355 7.49 -7.55 18.76
CA PRO A 355 7.48 -6.35 19.58
C PRO A 355 7.11 -5.10 18.77
N PHE A 356 6.25 -4.28 19.35
CA PHE A 356 5.97 -2.92 18.89
C PHE A 356 6.94 -1.95 19.56
N LYS A 357 7.23 -0.84 18.89
CA LYS A 357 8.30 0.11 19.20
C LYS A 357 7.73 1.46 19.59
N THR A 358 8.58 2.31 20.14
CA THR A 358 8.19 3.66 20.53
C THR A 358 9.18 4.67 19.97
N LEU A 359 8.70 5.84 19.57
CA LEU A 359 9.53 7.02 19.40
C LEU A 359 9.17 8.00 20.50
N THR A 360 10.09 8.27 21.41
CA THR A 360 9.90 9.25 22.49
C THR A 360 10.55 10.57 22.10
N THR A 361 9.83 11.67 22.27
CA THR A 361 10.35 13.02 22.04
C THR A 361 9.90 13.95 23.14
N VAL A 362 10.68 14.99 23.44
CA VAL A 362 10.22 16.08 24.31
C VAL A 362 9.26 16.95 23.51
N ASP A 363 9.73 17.47 22.37
CA ASP A 363 8.93 18.28 21.47
C ASP A 363 8.71 17.60 20.11
N TYR A 364 7.47 17.57 19.64
CA TYR A 364 7.09 17.11 18.31
C TYR A 364 6.49 18.27 17.53
N ILE A 365 7.10 18.64 16.42
CA ILE A 365 6.66 19.75 15.58
C ILE A 365 6.17 19.18 14.25
N GLY A 366 4.85 19.03 14.12
CA GLY A 366 4.21 18.61 12.88
C GLY A 366 4.13 19.74 11.87
N GLN A 367 4.68 19.55 10.67
CA GLN A 367 4.59 20.49 9.55
C GLN A 367 4.06 19.81 8.29
N GLY A 368 3.05 18.94 8.45
CA GLY A 368 2.43 18.20 7.36
C GLY A 368 3.11 16.88 6.99
N GLY A 369 4.12 16.44 7.74
CA GLY A 369 4.71 15.10 7.61
C GLY A 369 3.76 13.98 8.08
N THR A 370 4.09 12.75 7.70
CA THR A 370 3.35 11.54 8.10
C THR A 370 4.12 10.78 9.17
N PHE A 371 3.42 10.33 10.21
CA PHE A 371 3.91 9.36 11.18
C PHE A 371 3.12 8.06 10.99
N ASN A 372 3.81 6.95 10.74
CA ASN A 372 3.17 5.64 10.58
C ASN A 372 3.42 4.74 11.80
N VAL A 373 2.36 4.10 12.26
CA VAL A 373 2.39 3.12 13.35
C VAL A 373 1.91 1.76 12.85
N ASN A 374 2.63 0.69 13.19
CA ASN A 374 2.08 -0.65 13.08
C ASN A 374 1.18 -0.88 14.29
N THR A 375 -0.04 -1.36 14.07
CA THR A 375 -1.04 -1.55 15.12
C THR A 375 -1.74 -2.89 14.95
N HIS A 376 -1.82 -3.68 16.01
CA HIS A 376 -2.75 -4.79 16.04
C HIS A 376 -4.17 -4.24 16.22
N LEU A 377 -4.95 -4.16 15.14
CA LEU A 377 -6.33 -3.65 15.21
C LEU A 377 -7.25 -4.66 15.91
N GLY A 378 -7.41 -4.48 17.22
CA GLY A 378 -8.24 -5.30 18.10
C GLY A 378 -9.05 -4.45 19.08
N GLY A 379 -9.26 -4.95 20.30
CA GLY A 379 -10.01 -4.26 21.34
C GLY A 379 -9.15 -3.24 22.10
N ASP A 380 -9.65 -2.77 23.24
CA ASP A 380 -8.91 -1.86 24.11
C ASP A 380 -7.52 -2.38 24.49
N GLY A 381 -6.53 -1.49 24.48
CA GLY A 381 -5.17 -1.84 24.88
C GLY A 381 -4.43 -2.78 23.93
N SER A 382 -4.96 -3.01 22.72
CA SER A 382 -4.23 -3.77 21.70
C SER A 382 -2.85 -3.16 21.44
N PRO A 383 -1.82 -3.99 21.17
CA PRO A 383 -0.46 -3.48 21.05
C PRO A 383 -0.27 -2.67 19.75
N SER A 384 0.49 -1.58 19.86
CA SER A 384 0.74 -0.63 18.78
C SER A 384 2.11 0.02 18.94
N ASP A 385 2.71 0.42 17.83
CA ASP A 385 3.80 1.37 17.85
C ASP A 385 3.29 2.74 18.33
N ARG A 386 4.13 3.50 19.04
CA ARG A 386 3.67 4.78 19.64
C ARG A 386 4.64 5.93 19.43
N LEU A 387 4.09 7.10 19.17
CA LEU A 387 4.77 8.37 19.45
C LEU A 387 4.51 8.73 20.92
N ILE A 388 5.56 9.06 21.68
CA ILE A 388 5.45 9.45 23.09
C ILE A 388 5.98 10.87 23.24
N ILE A 389 5.16 11.76 23.79
CA ILE A 389 5.54 13.13 24.16
C ILE A 389 5.85 13.14 25.65
N ASP A 390 7.12 13.32 26.00
CA ASP A 390 7.62 13.23 27.37
C ASP A 390 8.02 14.61 27.90
N GLY A 391 7.11 15.22 28.67
CA GLY A 391 7.34 16.51 29.35
C GLY A 391 7.27 17.79 28.51
N GLY A 392 7.28 17.69 27.18
CA GLY A 392 7.19 18.85 26.26
C GLY A 392 5.85 18.98 25.53
N ALA A 393 5.87 19.34 24.24
CA ALA A 393 4.65 19.55 23.47
C ALA A 393 4.69 18.96 22.05
N ALA A 394 3.57 18.37 21.63
CA ALA A 394 3.27 18.15 20.22
C ALA A 394 2.42 19.31 19.65
N VAL A 395 3.01 20.05 18.73
CA VAL A 395 2.42 21.23 18.07
C VAL A 395 2.37 21.07 16.56
N GLY A 396 1.59 21.91 15.89
CA GLY A 396 1.42 21.85 14.43
C GLY A 396 0.51 20.68 14.02
N THR A 397 0.68 20.16 12.79
CA THR A 397 -0.17 19.10 12.24
C THR A 397 0.62 17.98 11.58
N SER A 398 0.15 16.74 11.69
CA SER A 398 0.71 15.57 11.02
C SER A 398 -0.37 14.57 10.63
N LEU A 399 -0.11 13.84 9.55
CA LEU A 399 -0.92 12.68 9.20
C LEU A 399 -0.48 11.47 10.03
N LEU A 400 -1.43 10.74 10.59
CA LEU A 400 -1.21 9.46 11.24
C LEU A 400 -1.64 8.34 10.30
N SER A 401 -0.68 7.57 9.83
CA SER A 401 -0.93 6.36 9.04
C SER A 401 -0.88 5.13 9.93
N VAL A 402 -1.79 4.18 9.72
CA VAL A 402 -1.90 2.96 10.54
C VAL A 402 -1.76 1.74 9.65
N THR A 403 -0.76 0.92 9.93
CA THR A 403 -0.58 -0.38 9.27
C THR A 403 -1.12 -1.47 10.19
N ASN A 404 -2.13 -2.23 9.73
CA ASN A 404 -2.67 -3.33 10.53
C ASN A 404 -1.66 -4.49 10.64
N ALA A 405 -1.20 -4.78 11.86
CA ALA A 405 -0.26 -5.85 12.19
C ALA A 405 -1.00 -7.14 12.59
N GLY A 406 -1.88 -7.63 11.72
CA GLY A 406 -2.59 -8.90 11.88
C GLY A 406 -3.76 -8.86 12.89
N GLY A 407 -4.33 -7.69 13.15
CA GLY A 407 -5.58 -7.56 13.91
C GLY A 407 -6.81 -7.89 13.07
N LEU A 408 -7.76 -8.62 13.63
CA LEU A 408 -9.02 -9.00 12.97
C LEU A 408 -10.17 -8.06 13.31
N GLY A 409 -9.95 -7.03 14.12
CA GLY A 409 -10.98 -6.12 14.58
C GLY A 409 -11.74 -6.62 15.81
N ALA A 410 -11.97 -5.71 16.75
CA ALA A 410 -12.85 -5.89 17.91
C ALA A 410 -13.31 -4.52 18.46
N LEU A 411 -14.33 -4.54 19.32
CA LEU A 411 -14.86 -3.33 19.96
C LEU A 411 -13.87 -2.77 21.00
N THR A 412 -13.82 -1.44 21.11
CA THR A 412 -13.00 -0.67 22.05
C THR A 412 -13.91 0.08 23.02
N GLN A 413 -14.31 -0.55 24.12
CA GLN A 413 -15.33 -0.06 25.04
C GLN A 413 -14.76 0.79 26.19
N VAL A 414 -13.44 1.00 26.24
CA VAL A 414 -12.74 1.82 27.24
C VAL A 414 -12.03 2.98 26.52
N ASN A 415 -10.71 3.07 26.59
CA ASN A 415 -9.95 4.19 26.03
C ASN A 415 -9.64 4.00 24.53
N GLY A 416 -9.61 2.76 24.04
CA GLY A 416 -9.16 2.40 22.69
C GLY A 416 -7.72 1.90 22.63
N ILE A 417 -7.13 2.00 21.44
CA ILE A 417 -5.74 1.61 21.16
C ILE A 417 -4.86 2.85 21.17
N LEU A 418 -3.93 2.95 22.12
CA LEU A 418 -3.05 4.10 22.30
C LEU A 418 -2.00 4.16 21.18
N VAL A 419 -1.99 5.26 20.42
CA VAL A 419 -1.08 5.48 19.28
C VAL A 419 -0.19 6.71 19.44
N VAL A 420 -0.65 7.71 20.20
CA VAL A 420 0.17 8.83 20.69
C VAL A 420 -0.02 8.95 22.18
N ASP A 421 1.05 8.90 22.95
CA ASP A 421 1.02 9.06 24.40
C ASP A 421 1.60 10.41 24.81
N ALA A 422 1.08 10.97 25.89
CA ALA A 422 1.57 12.21 26.48
C ALA A 422 1.81 11.96 27.97
N ILE A 423 3.06 12.02 28.40
CA ILE A 423 3.49 11.61 29.75
C ILE A 423 4.32 12.71 30.41
N ASN A 424 4.45 12.64 31.73
CA ASN A 424 5.29 13.54 32.53
C ASN A 424 5.02 15.05 32.29
N GLY A 425 3.76 15.41 32.01
CA GLY A 425 3.37 16.80 31.71
C GLY A 425 3.42 17.16 30.23
N GLY A 426 3.69 16.19 29.35
CA GLY A 426 3.60 16.33 27.90
C GLY A 426 2.20 16.75 27.46
N THR A 427 2.12 17.55 26.40
CA THR A 427 0.83 18.06 25.85
C THR A 427 0.74 17.86 24.34
N THR A 428 -0.49 17.82 23.81
CA THR A 428 -0.74 17.80 22.35
C THR A 428 -1.78 18.83 21.98
N VAL A 429 -1.69 19.45 20.80
CA VAL A 429 -2.72 20.40 20.35
C VAL A 429 -3.94 19.69 19.73
N PRO A 430 -5.17 20.23 19.89
CA PRO A 430 -6.35 19.75 19.17
C PRO A 430 -6.12 19.78 17.64
N GLY A 431 -6.49 18.70 16.94
CA GLY A 431 -6.26 18.58 15.50
C GLY A 431 -4.78 18.39 15.10
N GLY A 432 -3.88 18.17 16.07
CA GLY A 432 -2.46 17.93 15.78
C GLY A 432 -2.18 16.65 14.98
N PHE A 433 -3.07 15.67 15.06
CA PHE A 433 -3.03 14.44 14.27
C PHE A 433 -4.36 14.20 13.56
N THR A 434 -4.30 13.78 12.30
CA THR A 434 -5.45 13.31 11.53
C THR A 434 -5.10 12.02 10.81
N LEU A 435 -6.05 11.08 10.65
CA LEU A 435 -5.76 9.84 9.94
C LEU A 435 -5.42 10.11 8.47
N ALA A 436 -4.39 9.41 7.97
CA ALA A 436 -3.96 9.49 6.57
C ALA A 436 -4.95 8.79 5.60
N GLY A 437 -5.79 7.90 6.13
CA GLY A 437 -6.80 7.14 5.40
C GLY A 437 -7.68 6.32 6.35
N PRO A 438 -8.65 5.56 5.81
CA PRO A 438 -9.49 4.65 6.59
C PRO A 438 -8.65 3.65 7.39
N VAL A 439 -9.08 3.34 8.60
CA VAL A 439 -8.46 2.31 9.44
C VAL A 439 -9.53 1.28 9.74
N ILE A 440 -9.48 0.14 9.05
CA ILE A 440 -10.54 -0.88 9.09
C ILE A 440 -9.97 -2.24 9.48
N ALA A 441 -10.73 -2.99 10.28
CA ALA A 441 -10.48 -4.41 10.56
C ALA A 441 -11.78 -5.10 10.96
N GLY A 442 -12.06 -6.27 10.38
CA GLY A 442 -13.33 -6.95 10.50
C GLY A 442 -14.48 -6.09 9.96
N PRO A 443 -15.63 -6.01 10.65
CA PRO A 443 -16.69 -5.08 10.30
C PRO A 443 -16.46 -3.64 10.80
N TYR A 444 -15.38 -3.37 11.54
CA TYR A 444 -15.22 -2.13 12.28
C TYR A 444 -14.39 -1.07 11.54
N GLU A 445 -14.82 0.18 11.66
CA GLU A 445 -14.04 1.38 11.36
C GLU A 445 -13.39 1.88 12.66
N TYR A 446 -12.09 2.19 12.61
CA TYR A 446 -11.35 2.78 13.73
C TYR A 446 -11.14 4.27 13.49
N SER A 447 -11.83 5.10 14.27
CA SER A 447 -11.66 6.55 14.25
C SER A 447 -10.61 7.00 15.28
N LEU A 448 -9.94 8.13 15.01
CA LEU A 448 -8.89 8.67 15.87
C LEU A 448 -9.47 9.73 16.82
N HIS A 449 -9.26 9.54 18.13
CA HIS A 449 -9.79 10.40 19.19
C HIS A 449 -8.68 10.93 20.08
N ARG A 450 -8.70 12.24 20.35
CA ARG A 450 -7.81 12.88 21.34
C ARG A 450 -8.47 12.81 22.73
N GLY A 451 -7.66 12.43 23.72
CA GLY A 451 -8.03 12.31 25.12
C GLY A 451 -8.58 10.94 25.49
N SER A 452 -8.19 10.43 26.65
CA SER A 452 -8.79 9.25 27.25
C SER A 452 -10.25 9.50 27.65
N VAL A 453 -11.09 8.45 27.62
CA VAL A 453 -12.50 8.54 28.01
C VAL A 453 -12.65 8.83 29.50
N ASP A 454 -11.74 8.29 30.32
CA ASP A 454 -11.68 8.47 31.77
C ASP A 454 -11.02 9.79 32.22
N ALA A 455 -10.62 10.66 31.28
CA ALA A 455 -9.88 11.90 31.49
C ALA A 455 -8.51 11.76 32.19
N SER A 456 -7.98 10.55 32.37
CA SER A 456 -6.64 10.30 32.92
C SER A 456 -5.50 10.84 32.05
N ASN A 457 -5.72 10.94 30.73
CA ASN A 457 -4.76 11.51 29.79
C ASN A 457 -5.50 12.28 28.68
N PRO A 458 -5.78 13.59 28.86
CA PRO A 458 -6.50 14.41 27.89
C PRO A 458 -5.66 14.75 26.64
N ASP A 459 -4.36 14.47 26.65
CA ASP A 459 -3.40 14.81 25.59
C ASP A 459 -2.99 13.61 24.72
N ALA A 460 -3.26 12.38 25.16
CA ALA A 460 -3.04 11.17 24.37
C ALA A 460 -4.04 11.02 23.20
N TRP A 461 -3.71 10.16 22.24
CA TRP A 461 -4.57 9.84 21.09
C TRP A 461 -4.79 8.33 20.96
N PHE A 462 -6.03 7.96 20.70
CA PHE A 462 -6.49 6.58 20.66
C PHE A 462 -7.27 6.28 19.38
N LEU A 463 -7.08 5.09 18.82
CA LEU A 463 -7.98 4.52 17.82
C LEU A 463 -9.16 3.85 18.52
N ARG A 464 -10.38 4.11 18.04
CA ARG A 464 -11.63 3.55 18.58
C ARG A 464 -12.56 3.04 17.48
N SER A 465 -13.07 1.84 17.69
CA SER A 465 -14.07 1.11 16.90
C SER A 465 -15.51 1.28 17.39
N VAL A 466 -15.74 2.29 18.23
CA VAL A 466 -17.06 2.65 18.75
C VAL A 466 -17.23 4.16 18.75
N VAL A 467 -18.49 4.57 18.61
CA VAL A 467 -18.92 5.94 18.90
C VAL A 467 -19.47 6.01 20.30
N ASN A 468 -19.02 7.01 21.07
CA ASN A 468 -19.55 7.31 22.39
C ASN A 468 -20.67 8.34 22.28
N CYS A 469 -21.92 7.88 22.31
CA CYS A 469 -23.13 8.70 22.20
C CYS A 469 -23.36 9.65 23.38
N ALA A 470 -22.67 9.44 24.51
CA ALA A 470 -22.71 10.41 25.60
C ALA A 470 -21.84 11.65 25.30
N LEU A 471 -20.76 11.46 24.53
CA LEU A 471 -19.85 12.55 24.11
C LEU A 471 -20.30 13.19 22.80
N ASP A 472 -20.88 12.41 21.89
CA ASP A 472 -21.48 12.90 20.65
C ASP A 472 -22.92 12.37 20.49
N PRO A 473 -23.90 13.00 21.17
CA PRO A 473 -25.30 12.63 21.02
C PRO A 473 -25.88 12.99 19.64
N SER A 474 -25.17 13.79 18.84
CA SER A 474 -25.61 14.23 17.51
C SER A 474 -25.20 13.28 16.39
N ALA A 475 -24.29 12.34 16.65
CA ALA A 475 -23.90 11.32 15.70
C ALA A 475 -25.13 10.55 15.20
N PRO A 476 -25.30 10.34 13.88
CA PRO A 476 -26.49 9.69 13.32
C PRO A 476 -26.76 8.29 13.89
N ILE A 477 -25.72 7.53 14.25
CA ILE A 477 -25.86 6.20 14.87
C ILE A 477 -26.30 6.24 16.34
N CYS A 478 -26.36 7.41 16.95
CA CYS A 478 -26.77 7.60 18.34
C CYS A 478 -28.26 7.94 18.52
N ALA A 479 -29.05 7.87 17.43
CA ALA A 479 -30.50 7.99 17.52
C ALA A 479 -31.11 6.89 18.43
N PRO A 480 -32.21 7.17 19.16
CA PRO A 480 -32.76 6.26 20.19
C PRO A 480 -33.13 4.84 19.70
N GLU A 481 -33.35 4.69 18.40
CA GLU A 481 -33.80 3.46 17.76
C GLU A 481 -32.65 2.47 17.48
N THR A 482 -31.37 2.88 17.59
CA THR A 482 -30.23 1.98 17.35
C THR A 482 -29.97 1.03 18.52
N PRO A 483 -29.75 -0.28 18.30
CA PRO A 483 -29.40 -1.23 19.35
C PRO A 483 -28.12 -0.81 20.09
N SER A 484 -28.17 -0.71 21.42
CA SER A 484 -26.98 -0.50 22.25
C SER A 484 -26.17 -1.78 22.41
N THR A 485 -24.84 -1.67 22.48
CA THR A 485 -23.99 -2.81 22.81
C THR A 485 -24.30 -3.36 24.20
N PRO A 486 -24.46 -4.69 24.36
CA PRO A 486 -24.59 -5.29 25.68
C PRO A 486 -23.39 -4.93 26.56
N GLY A 487 -23.65 -4.42 27.77
CA GLY A 487 -22.63 -4.15 28.78
C GLY A 487 -21.96 -2.77 28.73
N ALA A 488 -22.22 -1.94 27.72
CA ALA A 488 -21.64 -0.59 27.62
C ALA A 488 -22.70 0.46 27.21
N PRO A 489 -23.54 0.94 28.15
CA PRO A 489 -24.57 1.94 27.86
C PRO A 489 -23.94 3.20 27.26
N GLY A 490 -24.42 3.62 26.09
CA GLY A 490 -23.96 4.82 25.39
C GLY A 490 -22.86 4.60 24.36
N PHE A 491 -22.28 3.41 24.23
CA PHE A 491 -21.40 3.09 23.10
C PHE A 491 -22.19 2.41 21.97
N ARG A 492 -21.79 2.67 20.73
CA ARG A 492 -22.31 1.99 19.53
C ARG A 492 -21.11 1.53 18.69
N PRO A 493 -21.10 0.28 18.17
CA PRO A 493 -20.11 -0.13 17.18
C PRO A 493 -20.04 0.86 16.04
N ASP A 494 -18.84 1.20 15.59
CA ASP A 494 -18.64 1.98 14.37
C ASP A 494 -18.38 1.00 13.23
N TYR A 495 -19.43 0.61 12.51
CA TYR A 495 -19.30 -0.30 11.39
C TYR A 495 -18.81 0.43 10.13
N ARG A 496 -17.88 -0.19 9.42
CA ARG A 496 -17.36 0.37 8.16
C ARG A 496 -18.44 0.38 7.08
N ALA A 497 -18.35 1.35 6.17
CA ALA A 497 -19.36 1.55 5.12
C ALA A 497 -19.58 0.32 4.23
N GLU A 498 -18.56 -0.51 4.07
CA GLU A 498 -18.61 -1.75 3.27
C GLU A 498 -19.57 -2.80 3.84
N THR A 499 -19.91 -2.73 5.14
CA THR A 499 -20.97 -3.57 5.73
C THR A 499 -22.31 -3.34 5.04
N SER A 500 -22.66 -2.08 4.78
CA SER A 500 -23.85 -1.72 4.00
C SER A 500 -23.72 -2.11 2.53
N LEU A 501 -22.56 -1.83 1.93
CA LEU A 501 -22.32 -2.11 0.52
C LEU A 501 -22.52 -3.59 0.21
N TYR A 502 -21.91 -4.48 1.00
CA TYR A 502 -21.94 -5.91 0.75
C TYR A 502 -23.29 -6.53 1.15
N ALA A 503 -23.93 -6.07 2.23
CA ALA A 503 -25.26 -6.54 2.62
C ALA A 503 -26.34 -6.28 1.56
N ALA A 504 -26.21 -5.21 0.75
CA ALA A 504 -27.17 -4.90 -0.32
C ALA A 504 -27.10 -5.87 -1.51
N VAL A 505 -25.99 -6.57 -1.72
CA VAL A 505 -25.76 -7.45 -2.90
C VAL A 505 -26.82 -8.55 -3.04
N PRO A 506 -27.00 -9.46 -2.06
CA PRO A 506 -27.99 -10.54 -2.17
C PRO A 506 -29.42 -10.00 -2.27
N ALA A 507 -29.72 -8.87 -1.60
CA ALA A 507 -31.02 -8.23 -1.69
C ALA A 507 -31.34 -7.72 -3.11
N MET A 508 -30.36 -7.11 -3.78
CA MET A 508 -30.51 -6.69 -5.17
C MET A 508 -30.71 -7.87 -6.13
N ALA A 509 -29.96 -8.97 -5.93
CA ALA A 509 -30.11 -10.18 -6.75
C ALA A 509 -31.52 -10.80 -6.59
N LEU A 510 -32.10 -10.80 -5.38
CA LEU A 510 -33.47 -11.26 -5.14
C LEU A 510 -34.53 -10.38 -5.81
N LEU A 511 -34.34 -9.05 -5.83
CA LEU A 511 -35.25 -8.14 -6.50
C LEU A 511 -35.21 -8.33 -8.03
N TYR A 512 -34.03 -8.53 -8.60
CA TYR A 512 -33.86 -8.88 -10.01
C TYR A 512 -34.49 -10.25 -10.34
N GLY A 513 -34.26 -11.27 -9.51
CA GLY A 513 -34.87 -12.59 -9.67
C GLY A 513 -36.40 -12.53 -9.68
N ARG A 514 -37.00 -11.73 -8.78
CA ARG A 514 -38.45 -11.46 -8.76
C ARG A 514 -38.95 -10.77 -10.03
N LEU A 515 -38.20 -9.80 -10.56
CA LEU A 515 -38.52 -9.13 -11.81
C LEU A 515 -38.53 -10.10 -13.01
N MET A 516 -37.69 -11.14 -12.96
CA MET A 516 -37.62 -12.19 -13.99
C MET A 516 -38.67 -13.30 -13.83
N LEU A 517 -39.16 -13.56 -12.61
CA LEU A 517 -40.19 -14.57 -12.29
C LEU A 517 -41.64 -14.10 -12.51
N ASP A 518 -41.82 -13.00 -13.22
CA ASP A 518 -43.05 -12.23 -13.32
C ASP A 518 -44.30 -12.94 -13.87
N THR A 519 -45.36 -12.16 -14.11
CA THR A 519 -46.69 -12.67 -14.47
C THR A 519 -46.79 -13.10 -15.94
N LEU A 520 -47.70 -14.03 -16.23
CA LEU A 520 -47.99 -14.49 -17.60
C LEU A 520 -48.24 -13.31 -18.56
N HIS A 521 -49.10 -12.37 -18.15
CA HIS A 521 -49.51 -11.23 -18.96
C HIS A 521 -48.39 -10.22 -19.20
N GLU A 522 -47.41 -10.11 -18.30
CA GLU A 522 -46.22 -9.28 -18.52
C GLU A 522 -45.19 -9.95 -19.43
N ARG A 523 -45.14 -11.29 -19.45
CA ARG A 523 -44.21 -12.07 -20.27
C ARG A 523 -44.69 -12.27 -21.70
N ARG A 524 -46.00 -12.31 -21.92
CA ARG A 524 -46.56 -12.68 -23.23
C ARG A 524 -47.57 -11.68 -23.79
N GLY A 525 -48.11 -10.77 -22.98
CA GLY A 525 -49.31 -10.02 -23.36
C GLY A 525 -50.52 -10.95 -23.55
N ASP A 526 -51.59 -10.41 -24.12
CA ASP A 526 -52.75 -11.22 -24.52
C ASP A 526 -52.52 -11.89 -25.88
N GLU A 527 -53.19 -13.02 -26.13
CA GLU A 527 -53.16 -13.65 -27.46
C GLU A 527 -54.05 -12.87 -28.45
N VAL A 528 -53.44 -12.43 -29.55
CA VAL A 528 -54.02 -11.62 -30.64
C VAL A 528 -53.68 -12.35 -31.96
N GLY A 529 -54.65 -12.57 -32.84
CA GLY A 529 -54.44 -13.25 -34.13
C GLY A 529 -54.82 -14.76 -34.18
N SER A 530 -54.86 -15.34 -35.39
CA SER A 530 -55.67 -16.53 -35.77
C SER A 530 -55.50 -17.77 -34.88
N GLY A 531 -56.62 -18.29 -34.39
CA GLY A 531 -56.74 -19.42 -33.45
C GLY A 531 -56.36 -20.82 -33.97
N ALA A 532 -55.21 -20.94 -34.65
CA ALA A 532 -54.60 -22.21 -35.02
C ALA A 532 -53.37 -22.50 -34.13
N VAL A 533 -53.02 -23.78 -33.98
CA VAL A 533 -51.78 -24.24 -33.33
C VAL A 533 -50.57 -23.80 -34.17
N ALA A 534 -50.06 -22.60 -33.92
CA ALA A 534 -48.89 -22.01 -34.57
C ALA A 534 -47.70 -21.93 -33.60
N ASN A 535 -46.49 -22.23 -34.07
CA ASN A 535 -45.29 -22.05 -33.25
C ASN A 535 -45.14 -20.56 -32.95
N ALA A 536 -44.80 -20.20 -31.71
CA ALA A 536 -44.61 -18.80 -31.36
C ALA A 536 -43.28 -18.55 -30.65
N ALA A 537 -42.58 -17.51 -31.11
CA ALA A 537 -41.45 -16.92 -30.42
C ALA A 537 -41.85 -15.57 -29.83
N TRP A 538 -41.22 -15.21 -28.73
CA TRP A 538 -41.43 -13.93 -28.08
C TRP A 538 -40.11 -13.37 -27.59
N ALA A 539 -40.02 -12.05 -27.53
CA ALA A 539 -38.90 -11.35 -26.94
C ALA A 539 -39.40 -10.10 -26.22
N ARG A 540 -38.70 -9.69 -25.17
CA ARG A 540 -39.00 -8.47 -24.43
C ARG A 540 -37.75 -7.81 -23.86
N VAL A 541 -37.88 -6.50 -23.67
CA VAL A 541 -36.97 -5.68 -22.88
C VAL A 541 -37.68 -5.30 -21.59
N ILE A 542 -36.97 -5.40 -20.48
CA ILE A 542 -37.43 -5.11 -19.13
C ILE A 542 -36.54 -4.02 -18.57
N GLY A 543 -37.12 -3.02 -17.92
CA GLY A 543 -36.40 -2.01 -17.16
C GLY A 543 -37.11 -1.74 -15.84
N GLN A 544 -36.38 -1.74 -14.74
CA GLN A 544 -36.91 -1.37 -13.44
C GLN A 544 -35.95 -0.43 -12.73
N ARG A 545 -36.48 0.65 -12.17
CA ARG A 545 -35.74 1.54 -11.27
C ARG A 545 -36.48 1.64 -9.96
N GLY A 546 -35.78 1.52 -8.84
CA GLY A 546 -36.40 1.66 -7.54
C GLY A 546 -35.43 2.06 -6.45
N ASP A 547 -35.98 2.18 -5.25
CA ASP A 547 -35.28 2.48 -4.03
C ASP A 547 -35.70 1.50 -2.94
N ARG A 548 -34.78 1.23 -2.02
CA ARG A 548 -35.02 0.49 -0.78
C ARG A 548 -34.46 1.28 0.39
N ASP A 549 -35.24 1.34 1.46
CA ASP A 549 -34.87 2.01 2.70
C ASP A 549 -35.00 1.02 3.86
N GLY A 550 -33.87 0.57 4.42
CA GLY A 550 -33.84 -0.34 5.57
C GLY A 550 -34.14 0.35 6.92
N GLY A 551 -34.64 1.59 6.91
CA GLY A 551 -35.06 2.34 8.08
C GLY A 551 -34.00 3.31 8.61
N THR A 552 -34.38 4.06 9.64
CA THR A 552 -33.61 5.16 10.25
C THR A 552 -32.24 4.75 10.79
N VAL A 553 -32.09 3.47 11.15
CA VAL A 553 -30.88 2.89 11.75
C VAL A 553 -30.01 2.14 10.74
N GLY A 554 -30.45 2.03 9.48
CA GLY A 554 -29.70 1.41 8.39
C GLY A 554 -29.20 -0.01 8.72
N ILE A 555 -27.90 -0.22 8.51
CA ILE A 555 -27.23 -1.53 8.68
C ILE A 555 -27.25 -2.06 10.13
N TYR A 556 -27.60 -1.22 11.11
CA TYR A 556 -27.77 -1.63 12.51
C TYR A 556 -29.15 -2.23 12.79
N GLY A 557 -30.08 -2.17 11.83
CA GLY A 557 -31.43 -2.72 11.91
C GLY A 557 -31.75 -3.57 10.69
N SER A 558 -32.76 -3.16 9.92
CA SER A 558 -33.30 -3.96 8.81
C SER A 558 -32.45 -3.92 7.53
N GLY A 559 -31.46 -3.02 7.43
CA GLY A 559 -30.47 -3.07 6.34
C GLY A 559 -30.13 -1.72 5.71
N PRO A 560 -29.30 -1.71 4.66
CA PRO A 560 -28.84 -0.48 4.03
C PRO A 560 -29.94 0.20 3.20
N LYS A 561 -29.77 1.50 2.97
CA LYS A 561 -30.53 2.24 1.96
C LYS A 561 -29.81 2.18 0.63
N TYR A 562 -30.52 1.91 -0.46
CA TYR A 562 -29.93 1.92 -1.79
C TYR A 562 -30.96 2.20 -2.89
N ASP A 563 -30.50 2.90 -3.93
CA ASP A 563 -31.22 3.01 -5.19
C ASP A 563 -30.72 1.92 -6.15
N TYR A 564 -31.57 1.41 -7.02
CA TYR A 564 -31.19 0.38 -7.99
C TYR A 564 -31.83 0.60 -9.36
N ASP A 565 -31.11 0.19 -10.40
CA ASP A 565 -31.54 0.20 -11.80
C ASP A 565 -31.22 -1.16 -12.41
N PHE A 566 -32.23 -1.83 -12.97
CA PHE A 566 -32.13 -3.12 -13.63
C PHE A 566 -32.57 -3.00 -15.08
N TRP A 567 -31.86 -3.67 -15.98
CA TRP A 567 -32.35 -3.93 -17.33
C TRP A 567 -32.11 -5.38 -17.71
N ALA A 568 -33.02 -5.93 -18.52
CA ALA A 568 -32.87 -7.28 -19.06
C ALA A 568 -33.46 -7.39 -20.46
N PHE A 569 -32.84 -8.25 -21.26
CA PHE A 569 -33.42 -8.78 -22.48
C PHE A 569 -33.77 -10.24 -22.25
N GLN A 570 -35.01 -10.62 -22.58
CA GLN A 570 -35.48 -12.00 -22.47
C GLN A 570 -36.10 -12.44 -23.79
N GLY A 571 -35.76 -13.63 -24.25
CA GLY A 571 -36.28 -14.22 -25.48
C GLY A 571 -36.63 -15.68 -25.28
N GLY A 572 -37.77 -16.11 -25.79
CA GLY A 572 -38.26 -17.48 -25.64
C GLY A 572 -39.06 -17.99 -26.83
N MET A 573 -39.28 -19.29 -26.83
CA MET A 573 -40.08 -19.97 -27.85
C MET A 573 -40.91 -21.10 -27.25
N ASP A 574 -42.11 -21.26 -27.79
CA ASP A 574 -42.95 -22.42 -27.51
C ASP A 574 -42.37 -23.63 -28.24
N LEU A 575 -42.10 -24.70 -27.50
CA LEU A 575 -41.63 -25.99 -28.01
C LEU A 575 -42.76 -27.02 -28.14
N TYR A 576 -43.86 -26.79 -27.43
CA TYR A 576 -45.05 -27.62 -27.45
C TYR A 576 -46.30 -26.75 -27.39
N ARG A 577 -47.27 -27.02 -28.25
CA ARG A 577 -48.60 -26.41 -28.23
C ARG A 577 -49.67 -27.44 -28.61
N ASP A 578 -50.80 -27.39 -27.92
CA ASP A 578 -51.99 -28.20 -28.20
C ASP A 578 -53.26 -27.41 -27.86
N GLY A 579 -54.36 -27.72 -28.57
CA GLY A 579 -55.67 -27.08 -28.44
C GLY A 579 -55.85 -25.79 -29.26
N ASP A 580 -57.11 -25.52 -29.63
CA ASP A 580 -57.54 -24.34 -30.38
C ASP A 580 -58.33 -23.37 -29.47
N ILE A 581 -58.60 -22.15 -29.95
CA ILE A 581 -59.41 -21.17 -29.20
C ILE A 581 -60.78 -21.75 -28.87
N GLY A 582 -61.18 -21.68 -27.59
CA GLY A 582 -62.44 -22.24 -27.09
C GLY A 582 -62.36 -23.71 -26.65
N SER A 583 -61.18 -24.35 -26.72
CA SER A 583 -60.89 -25.64 -26.09
C SER A 583 -59.87 -25.52 -24.96
N SER A 584 -59.52 -26.66 -24.35
CA SER A 584 -58.39 -26.74 -23.43
C SER A 584 -57.08 -26.60 -24.21
N ARG A 585 -56.20 -25.67 -23.82
CA ARG A 585 -54.95 -25.35 -24.54
C ARG A 585 -53.74 -25.45 -23.64
N ASN A 586 -52.66 -26.05 -24.12
CA ASN A 586 -51.39 -26.20 -23.39
C ASN A 586 -50.23 -25.65 -24.22
N HIS A 587 -49.46 -24.70 -23.70
CA HIS A 587 -48.21 -24.26 -24.34
C HIS A 587 -47.04 -24.45 -23.36
N ALA A 588 -45.96 -25.06 -23.82
CA ALA A 588 -44.71 -25.18 -23.05
C ALA A 588 -43.52 -24.75 -23.90
N GLY A 589 -42.52 -24.16 -23.27
CA GLY A 589 -41.39 -23.58 -23.97
C GLY A 589 -40.19 -23.30 -23.08
N THR A 590 -39.16 -22.71 -23.69
CA THR A 590 -37.92 -22.31 -23.03
C THR A 590 -37.58 -20.88 -23.37
N PHE A 591 -36.78 -20.23 -22.53
CA PHE A 591 -36.27 -18.90 -22.76
C PHE A 591 -34.86 -18.73 -22.19
N PHE A 592 -34.18 -17.70 -22.68
CA PHE A 592 -32.93 -17.20 -22.12
C PHE A 592 -33.10 -15.72 -21.78
N ALA A 593 -32.30 -15.25 -20.83
CA ALA A 593 -32.18 -13.82 -20.55
C ALA A 593 -30.74 -13.42 -20.27
N ILE A 594 -30.43 -12.18 -20.63
CA ILE A 594 -29.24 -11.47 -20.16
C ILE A 594 -29.72 -10.18 -19.53
N GLY A 595 -29.21 -9.88 -18.34
CA GLY A 595 -29.53 -8.63 -17.67
C GLY A 595 -28.35 -8.08 -16.90
N HIS A 596 -28.51 -6.83 -16.50
CA HIS A 596 -27.55 -6.11 -15.71
C HIS A 596 -28.30 -5.36 -14.62
N GLY A 597 -27.68 -5.29 -13.45
CA GLY A 597 -28.14 -4.42 -12.38
C GLY A 597 -27.02 -3.55 -11.87
N SER A 598 -27.39 -2.35 -11.45
CA SER A 598 -26.52 -1.41 -10.73
C SER A 598 -27.27 -0.84 -9.53
N GLY A 599 -26.54 -0.48 -8.47
CA GLY A 599 -27.13 0.13 -7.29
C GLY A 599 -26.18 1.03 -6.53
N ASP A 600 -26.73 2.15 -6.05
CA ASP A 600 -26.05 3.17 -5.27
C ASP A 600 -26.34 2.94 -3.78
N VAL A 601 -25.35 2.47 -3.01
CA VAL A 601 -25.58 2.10 -1.60
C VAL A 601 -25.15 3.20 -0.66
N GLN A 602 -25.99 3.47 0.35
CA GLN A 602 -25.74 4.42 1.42
C GLN A 602 -25.46 3.70 2.74
N HIS A 603 -24.59 4.31 3.54
CA HIS A 603 -24.27 3.93 4.91
C HIS A 603 -24.63 5.07 5.85
N ILE A 604 -25.18 4.72 7.01
CA ILE A 604 -25.60 5.69 8.03
C ILE A 604 -24.41 6.52 8.51
N GLY A 605 -24.60 7.84 8.67
CA GLY A 605 -23.56 8.76 9.15
C GLY A 605 -22.49 9.18 8.14
N VAL A 606 -22.13 8.29 7.20
CA VAL A 606 -21.04 8.55 6.23
C VAL A 606 -21.56 8.94 4.84
N GLY A 607 -22.80 8.56 4.49
CA GLY A 607 -23.40 8.83 3.17
C GLY A 607 -23.14 7.69 2.19
N LYS A 608 -22.73 7.98 0.94
CA LYS A 608 -22.55 6.93 -0.08
C LYS A 608 -21.42 5.97 0.27
N ALA A 609 -21.75 4.70 0.51
CA ALA A 609 -20.82 3.60 0.78
C ALA A 609 -20.06 3.16 -0.48
N GLY A 610 -20.76 3.09 -1.62
CA GLY A 610 -20.21 2.59 -2.86
C GLY A 610 -21.29 2.25 -3.88
N ASP A 611 -20.87 1.50 -4.88
CA ASP A 611 -21.67 1.09 -6.03
C ASP A 611 -21.62 -0.43 -6.17
N ASN A 612 -22.79 -1.07 -6.26
CA ASN A 612 -22.90 -2.49 -6.60
C ASN A 612 -23.32 -2.63 -8.05
N SER A 613 -22.81 -3.65 -8.73
CA SER A 613 -23.29 -4.01 -10.06
C SER A 613 -23.17 -5.51 -10.32
N PHE A 614 -24.00 -6.03 -11.21
CA PHE A 614 -23.91 -7.43 -11.63
C PHE A 614 -24.29 -7.63 -13.10
N MET A 615 -23.77 -8.68 -13.72
CA MET A 615 -24.31 -9.27 -14.94
C MET A 615 -24.98 -10.59 -14.61
N ALA A 616 -26.18 -10.79 -15.13
CA ALA A 616 -26.97 -12.00 -14.91
C ALA A 616 -27.25 -12.72 -16.23
N TYR A 617 -26.90 -13.99 -16.30
CA TYR A 617 -27.19 -14.88 -17.42
C TYR A 617 -28.20 -15.91 -16.95
N SER A 618 -29.33 -16.03 -17.64
CA SER A 618 -30.41 -16.89 -17.17
C SER A 618 -30.97 -17.79 -18.26
N TRP A 619 -31.43 -18.95 -17.84
CA TRP A 619 -32.16 -19.92 -18.66
C TRP A 619 -33.42 -20.36 -17.91
N GLY A 620 -34.51 -20.59 -18.63
CA GLY A 620 -35.71 -21.08 -18.00
C GLY A 620 -36.66 -21.83 -18.93
N ALA A 621 -37.68 -22.38 -18.30
CA ALA A 621 -38.73 -23.15 -18.93
C ALA A 621 -40.09 -22.72 -18.38
N TYR A 622 -41.13 -22.79 -19.20
CA TYR A 622 -42.48 -22.45 -18.79
C TYR A 622 -43.50 -23.43 -19.35
N TRP A 623 -44.63 -23.52 -18.67
CA TRP A 623 -45.83 -24.21 -19.11
C TRP A 623 -47.05 -23.40 -18.73
N LYS A 624 -47.97 -23.21 -19.68
CA LYS A 624 -49.25 -22.56 -19.46
C LYS A 624 -50.38 -23.43 -19.96
N HIS A 625 -51.45 -23.50 -19.17
CA HIS A 625 -52.69 -24.19 -19.48
C HIS A 625 -53.85 -23.21 -19.46
N HIS A 626 -54.67 -23.18 -20.51
CA HIS A 626 -55.93 -22.44 -20.55
C HIS A 626 -57.11 -23.41 -20.67
N THR A 627 -58.16 -23.16 -19.90
CA THR A 627 -59.45 -23.84 -20.04
C THR A 627 -60.26 -23.27 -21.22
N PRO A 628 -61.33 -23.95 -21.66
CA PRO A 628 -62.25 -23.40 -22.66
C PRO A 628 -62.82 -22.01 -22.33
N ASN A 629 -62.93 -21.69 -21.03
CA ASN A 629 -63.42 -20.40 -20.53
C ASN A 629 -62.30 -19.37 -20.31
N ASN A 630 -61.07 -19.63 -20.78
CA ASN A 630 -59.89 -18.80 -20.62
C ASN A 630 -59.36 -18.62 -19.19
N ALA A 631 -59.87 -19.36 -18.20
CA ALA A 631 -59.14 -19.50 -16.94
C ALA A 631 -57.80 -20.18 -17.20
N TYR A 632 -56.73 -19.74 -16.53
CA TYR A 632 -55.37 -20.23 -16.80
C TYR A 632 -54.61 -20.63 -15.54
N VAL A 633 -53.62 -21.49 -15.76
CA VAL A 633 -52.50 -21.75 -14.87
C VAL A 633 -51.22 -21.56 -15.67
N ASP A 634 -50.26 -20.84 -15.11
CA ASP A 634 -48.93 -20.61 -15.67
C ASP A 634 -47.88 -21.04 -14.64
N ALA A 635 -46.89 -21.81 -15.08
CA ALA A 635 -45.80 -22.28 -14.26
C ALA A 635 -44.47 -22.00 -14.96
N LEU A 636 -43.47 -21.62 -14.18
CA LEU A 636 -42.19 -21.10 -14.64
C LEU A 636 -41.06 -21.64 -13.76
N LEU A 637 -39.95 -22.02 -14.39
CA LEU A 637 -38.67 -22.29 -13.74
C LEU A 637 -37.58 -21.39 -14.34
N LEU A 638 -36.65 -20.94 -13.50
CA LEU A 638 -35.55 -20.05 -13.86
C LEU A 638 -34.28 -20.49 -13.14
N GLY A 639 -33.17 -20.61 -13.88
CA GLY A 639 -31.82 -20.70 -13.33
C GLY A 639 -30.99 -19.51 -13.80
N SER A 640 -30.23 -18.91 -12.90
CA SER A 640 -29.43 -17.71 -13.18
C SER A 640 -28.01 -17.84 -12.61
N TRP A 641 -27.04 -17.31 -13.34
CA TRP A 641 -25.66 -17.12 -12.92
C TRP A 641 -25.34 -15.63 -12.87
N TYR A 642 -24.63 -15.21 -11.82
CA TYR A 642 -24.27 -13.81 -11.56
C TYR A 642 -22.76 -13.65 -11.51
N ASP A 643 -22.27 -12.58 -12.15
CA ASP A 643 -20.94 -11.99 -11.95
C ASP A 643 -21.16 -10.63 -11.27
N ILE A 644 -20.66 -10.46 -10.05
CA ILE A 644 -21.00 -9.36 -9.14
C ILE A 644 -19.76 -8.58 -8.74
N ASP A 645 -19.90 -7.26 -8.79
CA ASP A 645 -18.90 -6.29 -8.40
C ASP A 645 -19.43 -5.34 -7.32
N ALA A 646 -18.72 -5.25 -6.20
CA ALA A 646 -18.99 -4.29 -5.12
C ALA A 646 -17.83 -3.29 -4.98
N GLN A 647 -18.05 -2.06 -5.45
CA GLN A 647 -17.05 -1.00 -5.51
C GLN A 647 -17.19 -0.02 -4.34
N SER A 648 -16.29 -0.14 -3.36
CA SER A 648 -16.12 0.89 -2.33
C SER A 648 -15.45 2.13 -2.91
N LYS A 649 -15.75 3.30 -2.35
CA LYS A 649 -15.03 4.55 -2.67
C LYS A 649 -13.65 4.65 -2.01
N ARG A 650 -13.36 3.77 -1.05
CA ARG A 650 -12.25 3.92 -0.10
C ARG A 650 -11.21 2.80 -0.21
N ILE A 651 -11.63 1.62 -0.68
CA ILE A 651 -10.80 0.42 -0.83
C ILE A 651 -10.98 -0.22 -2.20
N ALA A 652 -10.16 -1.24 -2.49
CA ALA A 652 -10.26 -1.99 -3.74
C ALA A 652 -11.63 -2.68 -3.90
N LYS A 653 -12.03 -2.92 -5.15
CA LYS A 653 -13.28 -3.58 -5.50
C LYS A 653 -13.30 -5.02 -5.01
N MET A 654 -14.39 -5.44 -4.39
CA MET A 654 -14.66 -6.84 -4.10
C MET A 654 -15.45 -7.46 -5.26
N LYS A 655 -15.10 -8.68 -5.65
CA LYS A 655 -15.81 -9.46 -6.66
C LYS A 655 -16.37 -10.72 -6.02
N THR A 656 -17.54 -11.14 -6.46
CA THR A 656 -18.15 -12.42 -6.10
C THR A 656 -18.99 -12.92 -7.26
N ASP A 657 -19.24 -14.22 -7.29
CA ASP A 657 -20.09 -14.89 -8.27
C ASP A 657 -21.28 -15.52 -7.53
N GLY A 658 -22.32 -15.91 -8.27
CA GLY A 658 -23.48 -16.52 -7.64
C GLY A 658 -24.36 -17.33 -8.56
N VAL A 659 -25.15 -18.22 -7.96
CA VAL A 659 -26.17 -19.02 -8.64
C VAL A 659 -27.52 -18.82 -7.98
N ALA A 660 -28.57 -18.71 -8.79
CA ALA A 660 -29.94 -18.65 -8.29
C ALA A 660 -30.86 -19.62 -9.02
N PHE A 661 -31.85 -20.11 -8.29
CA PHE A 661 -32.95 -20.89 -8.82
C PHE A 661 -34.28 -20.28 -8.40
N GLY A 662 -35.20 -20.14 -9.35
CA GLY A 662 -36.53 -19.59 -9.14
C GLY A 662 -37.62 -20.47 -9.74
N ALA A 663 -38.77 -20.52 -9.07
CA ALA A 663 -39.97 -21.19 -9.54
C ALA A 663 -41.19 -20.32 -9.24
N SER A 664 -42.15 -20.27 -10.15
CA SER A 664 -43.37 -19.49 -10.01
C SER A 664 -44.57 -20.26 -10.54
N ILE A 665 -45.70 -20.14 -9.86
CA ILE A 665 -47.00 -20.60 -10.36
C ILE A 665 -48.04 -19.50 -10.16
N GLU A 666 -48.73 -19.15 -11.24
CA GLU A 666 -49.80 -18.16 -11.32
C GLU A 666 -51.08 -18.82 -11.83
N GLY A 667 -52.24 -18.36 -11.35
CA GLY A 667 -53.52 -18.68 -11.94
C GLY A 667 -54.45 -17.49 -11.98
N GLY A 668 -55.33 -17.45 -12.98
CA GLY A 668 -56.33 -16.40 -13.14
C GLY A 668 -57.64 -16.91 -13.75
N TYR A 669 -58.74 -16.24 -13.44
CA TYR A 669 -60.08 -16.63 -13.87
C TYR A 669 -60.86 -15.44 -14.45
N PRO A 670 -60.90 -15.24 -15.78
CA PRO A 670 -61.61 -14.12 -16.38
C PRO A 670 -63.13 -14.30 -16.36
N VAL A 671 -63.84 -13.31 -15.82
CA VAL A 671 -65.30 -13.19 -15.84
C VAL A 671 -65.69 -12.09 -16.82
N TYR A 672 -66.33 -12.47 -17.93
CA TYR A 672 -66.80 -11.52 -18.95
C TYR A 672 -68.17 -10.95 -18.55
N THR A 673 -68.32 -9.62 -18.53
CA THR A 673 -69.52 -8.95 -18.02
C THR A 673 -70.53 -8.56 -19.12
N GLY A 674 -70.32 -9.01 -20.36
CA GLY A 674 -71.20 -8.77 -21.50
C GLY A 674 -70.52 -8.99 -22.86
N PRO A 675 -71.23 -8.75 -23.98
CA PRO A 675 -70.70 -8.94 -25.33
C PRO A 675 -69.65 -7.89 -25.73
N GLY A 676 -69.47 -6.83 -24.94
CA GLY A 676 -68.56 -5.72 -25.21
C GLY A 676 -67.08 -5.99 -24.92
N GLY A 677 -66.68 -7.23 -24.59
CA GLY A 677 -65.27 -7.59 -24.44
C GLY A 677 -64.59 -7.14 -23.15
N PHE A 678 -65.34 -6.67 -22.16
CA PHE A 678 -64.82 -6.36 -20.82
C PHE A 678 -64.74 -7.62 -19.95
N SER A 679 -63.62 -7.80 -19.25
CA SER A 679 -63.42 -8.89 -18.29
C SER A 679 -62.84 -8.39 -16.95
N ILE A 680 -63.27 -9.07 -15.89
CA ILE A 680 -62.70 -8.96 -14.55
C ILE A 680 -62.05 -10.30 -14.22
N GLU A 681 -60.74 -10.30 -13.98
CA GLU A 681 -59.94 -11.50 -13.79
C GLU A 681 -59.20 -11.44 -12.46
N PRO A 682 -59.72 -12.05 -11.38
CA PRO A 682 -58.93 -12.33 -10.18
C PRO A 682 -57.73 -13.21 -10.52
N GLN A 683 -56.59 -12.89 -9.93
CA GLN A 683 -55.30 -13.54 -10.14
C GLN A 683 -54.62 -13.83 -8.80
N ALA A 684 -53.94 -14.96 -8.71
CA ALA A 684 -53.09 -15.31 -7.58
C ALA A 684 -51.79 -15.94 -8.08
N GLN A 685 -50.68 -15.64 -7.41
CA GLN A 685 -49.38 -16.20 -7.74
C GLN A 685 -48.58 -16.49 -6.47
N ILE A 686 -47.76 -17.53 -6.54
CA ILE A 686 -46.71 -17.79 -5.57
C ILE A 686 -45.39 -18.01 -6.32
N ALA A 687 -44.33 -17.35 -5.88
CA ALA A 687 -43.01 -17.46 -6.45
C ALA A 687 -42.00 -17.75 -5.34
N TYR A 688 -41.16 -18.76 -5.56
CA TYR A 688 -40.05 -19.13 -4.70
C TYR A 688 -38.74 -18.87 -5.42
N GLN A 689 -37.74 -18.36 -4.72
CA GLN A 689 -36.39 -18.24 -5.23
C GLN A 689 -35.37 -18.54 -4.12
N THR A 690 -34.23 -19.10 -4.53
CA THR A 690 -33.07 -19.32 -3.67
C THR A 690 -31.81 -18.82 -4.38
N ILE A 691 -30.93 -18.15 -3.63
CA ILE A 691 -29.67 -17.59 -4.13
C ILE A 691 -28.54 -18.07 -3.23
N ASP A 692 -27.47 -18.52 -3.88
CA ASP A 692 -26.21 -18.92 -3.26
C ASP A 692 -25.10 -18.06 -3.89
N LEU A 693 -24.39 -17.28 -3.08
CA LEU A 693 -23.31 -16.39 -3.51
C LEU A 693 -22.00 -16.92 -2.93
N ASP A 694 -20.93 -16.85 -3.72
CA ASP A 694 -19.61 -17.24 -3.26
C ASP A 694 -19.07 -16.23 -2.22
N ASP A 695 -18.37 -16.73 -1.21
CA ASP A 695 -17.73 -15.90 -0.19
C ASP A 695 -16.62 -15.01 -0.81
N GLY A 696 -16.37 -13.87 -0.18
CA GLY A 696 -15.40 -12.88 -0.61
C GLY A 696 -14.41 -12.48 0.49
N SER A 697 -13.47 -11.61 0.14
CA SER A 697 -12.59 -10.95 1.10
C SER A 697 -12.15 -9.59 0.61
N ASP A 698 -11.81 -8.72 1.55
CA ASP A 698 -11.14 -7.46 1.29
C ASP A 698 -9.96 -7.23 2.26
N VAL A 699 -9.39 -6.03 2.26
CA VAL A 699 -8.23 -5.69 3.11
C VAL A 699 -8.53 -5.71 4.61
N GLY A 700 -9.81 -5.72 5.00
CA GLY A 700 -10.26 -5.65 6.39
C GLY A 700 -10.86 -6.96 6.91
N ALA A 701 -11.52 -7.76 6.08
CA ALA A 701 -12.22 -8.98 6.52
C ALA A 701 -12.44 -10.02 5.41
N GLU A 702 -12.62 -11.28 5.82
CA GLU A 702 -13.41 -12.26 5.07
C GLU A 702 -14.90 -11.93 5.19
N VAL A 703 -15.64 -12.09 4.08
CA VAL A 703 -17.05 -11.75 3.92
C VAL A 703 -17.80 -12.99 3.47
N HIS A 704 -18.72 -13.48 4.28
CA HIS A 704 -19.54 -14.64 3.94
C HIS A 704 -20.97 -14.24 3.58
N TYR A 705 -21.55 -14.91 2.61
CA TYR A 705 -22.96 -14.72 2.25
C TYR A 705 -23.77 -15.95 2.65
N ASP A 706 -24.83 -15.76 3.45
CA ASP A 706 -25.73 -16.86 3.78
C ASP A 706 -26.60 -17.19 2.56
N ASN A 707 -26.91 -18.47 2.34
CA ASN A 707 -27.88 -18.89 1.34
C ASN A 707 -29.24 -18.25 1.65
N VAL A 708 -29.79 -17.52 0.68
CA VAL A 708 -31.01 -16.73 0.89
C VAL A 708 -32.18 -17.37 0.17
N ASN A 709 -33.31 -17.46 0.86
CA ASN A 709 -34.56 -17.92 0.27
C ASN A 709 -35.60 -16.79 0.29
N SER A 710 -36.39 -16.67 -0.76
CA SER A 710 -37.51 -15.74 -0.85
C SER A 710 -38.75 -16.51 -1.30
N LEU A 711 -39.88 -16.16 -0.67
CA LEU A 711 -41.19 -16.71 -1.01
C LEU A 711 -42.14 -15.53 -1.10
N VAL A 712 -42.63 -15.25 -2.30
CA VAL A 712 -43.50 -14.13 -2.58
C VAL A 712 -44.89 -14.64 -2.94
N GLY A 713 -45.90 -14.14 -2.24
CA GLY A 713 -47.30 -14.29 -2.62
C GLY A 713 -47.83 -13.04 -3.31
N ARG A 714 -48.72 -13.21 -4.28
CA ARG A 714 -49.43 -12.13 -4.98
C ARG A 714 -50.92 -12.41 -5.04
N LEU A 715 -51.72 -11.39 -4.75
CA LEU A 715 -53.15 -11.36 -5.08
C LEU A 715 -53.42 -10.13 -5.94
N GLY A 716 -54.08 -10.31 -7.07
CA GLY A 716 -54.36 -9.24 -8.01
C GLY A 716 -55.74 -9.35 -8.65
N VAL A 717 -56.22 -8.25 -9.19
CA VAL A 717 -57.43 -8.25 -10.03
C VAL A 717 -57.12 -7.48 -11.30
N ARG A 718 -57.36 -8.11 -12.46
CA ARG A 718 -57.19 -7.50 -13.77
C ARG A 718 -58.54 -7.05 -14.33
N PHE A 719 -58.61 -5.79 -14.69
CA PHE A 719 -59.71 -5.21 -15.46
C PHE A 719 -59.23 -5.02 -16.89
N ALA A 720 -59.75 -5.78 -17.84
CA ALA A 720 -59.31 -5.76 -19.22
C ALA A 720 -60.45 -5.47 -20.18
N GLN A 721 -60.15 -4.73 -21.24
CA GLN A 721 -61.08 -4.36 -22.30
C GLN A 721 -60.50 -4.81 -23.64
N ASN A 722 -61.17 -5.74 -24.30
CA ASN A 722 -60.89 -6.15 -25.67
C ASN A 722 -61.60 -5.21 -26.64
N PHE A 723 -60.87 -4.65 -27.61
CA PHE A 723 -61.40 -3.79 -28.65
C PHE A 723 -61.44 -4.60 -29.95
N GLY A 724 -62.66 -4.89 -30.42
CA GLY A 724 -62.92 -5.72 -31.60
C GLY A 724 -64.41 -6.03 -31.77
N LEU A 725 -64.79 -6.71 -32.85
CA LEU A 725 -66.16 -7.18 -33.04
C LEU A 725 -66.43 -8.39 -32.13
N PRO A 726 -67.61 -8.50 -31.50
CA PRO A 726 -67.98 -9.68 -30.72
C PRO A 726 -67.84 -10.95 -31.56
N GLY A 727 -67.04 -11.92 -31.09
CA GLY A 727 -66.82 -13.20 -31.78
C GLY A 727 -65.64 -13.25 -32.76
N THR A 728 -64.90 -12.15 -32.95
CA THR A 728 -63.60 -12.16 -33.64
C THR A 728 -62.45 -12.08 -32.64
N PRO A 729 -61.23 -12.56 -32.95
CA PRO A 729 -60.05 -12.28 -32.15
C PRO A 729 -59.93 -10.77 -31.89
N SER A 730 -59.61 -10.39 -30.64
CA SER A 730 -59.29 -8.99 -30.30
C SER A 730 -58.15 -8.54 -31.19
N THR A 731 -58.13 -7.28 -31.63
CA THR A 731 -56.97 -6.67 -32.31
C THR A 731 -56.23 -5.71 -31.39
N PHE A 732 -56.84 -5.31 -30.27
CA PHE A 732 -56.23 -4.46 -29.26
C PHE A 732 -56.88 -4.74 -27.90
N THR A 733 -56.08 -4.98 -26.87
CA THR A 733 -56.54 -5.16 -25.50
C THR A 733 -55.81 -4.21 -24.58
N ALA A 734 -56.52 -3.53 -23.69
CA ALA A 734 -55.95 -2.68 -22.66
C ALA A 734 -56.40 -3.13 -21.27
N TRP A 735 -55.54 -2.97 -20.25
CA TRP A 735 -55.85 -3.39 -18.89
C TRP A 735 -55.27 -2.50 -17.80
N VAL A 736 -55.87 -2.61 -16.62
CA VAL A 736 -55.34 -2.10 -15.34
C VAL A 736 -55.39 -3.22 -14.30
N ARG A 737 -54.34 -3.33 -13.49
CA ARG A 737 -54.10 -4.41 -12.51
C ARG A 737 -53.58 -3.85 -11.18
N PRO A 738 -54.44 -3.62 -10.19
CA PRO A 738 -54.01 -3.54 -8.79
C PRO A 738 -53.57 -4.92 -8.29
N ASN A 739 -52.39 -4.96 -7.67
CA ASN A 739 -51.81 -6.15 -7.05
C ASN A 739 -51.36 -5.85 -5.62
N LEU A 740 -51.48 -6.84 -4.75
CA LEU A 740 -50.87 -6.88 -3.43
C LEU A 740 -49.86 -8.03 -3.40
N TRP A 741 -48.62 -7.71 -3.05
CA TRP A 741 -47.54 -8.65 -2.91
C TRP A 741 -47.12 -8.75 -1.45
N TYR A 742 -46.67 -9.93 -1.02
CA TYR A 742 -46.11 -10.15 0.30
C TYR A 742 -44.87 -11.05 0.22
N GLU A 743 -43.75 -10.59 0.78
CA GLU A 743 -42.52 -11.39 0.94
C GLU A 743 -42.49 -12.04 2.33
N PHE A 744 -42.39 -13.38 2.36
CA PHE A 744 -42.47 -14.18 3.57
C PHE A 744 -41.12 -14.58 4.17
N LEU A 745 -40.05 -14.69 3.36
CA LEU A 745 -38.77 -15.30 3.78
C LEU A 745 -37.53 -14.44 3.54
N GLY A 746 -37.59 -13.42 2.68
CA GLY A 746 -36.43 -12.64 2.24
C GLY A 746 -35.75 -11.82 3.35
N ASP A 747 -34.80 -12.43 4.07
CA ASP A 747 -33.89 -11.80 5.04
C ASP A 747 -32.43 -12.22 4.73
N PRO A 748 -31.84 -11.68 3.64
CA PRO A 748 -30.44 -11.95 3.28
C PRO A 748 -29.49 -11.48 4.38
N LYS A 749 -28.47 -12.29 4.68
CA LYS A 749 -27.44 -11.99 5.66
C LYS A 749 -26.05 -12.06 5.05
N THR A 750 -25.26 -11.02 5.32
CA THR A 750 -23.83 -10.95 4.99
C THR A 750 -23.03 -10.88 6.27
N GLN A 751 -22.06 -11.76 6.43
CA GLN A 751 -21.27 -11.87 7.65
C GLN A 751 -19.83 -11.42 7.44
N PHE A 752 -19.25 -10.76 8.43
CA PHE A 752 -17.85 -10.33 8.41
C PHE A 752 -17.07 -11.04 9.52
N SER A 753 -15.80 -11.36 9.28
CA SER A 753 -14.91 -11.98 10.28
C SER A 753 -14.25 -10.95 11.22
N PRO A 754 -14.66 -10.86 12.51
CA PRO A 754 -13.86 -10.26 13.57
C PRO A 754 -13.06 -11.31 14.35
N ALA A 755 -12.31 -10.87 15.36
CA ALA A 755 -11.57 -11.77 16.26
C ALA A 755 -12.42 -12.83 16.98
N ASN A 756 -13.73 -12.59 17.19
CA ASN A 756 -14.61 -13.41 18.03
C ASN A 756 -15.69 -14.18 17.25
N GLY A 757 -15.46 -14.46 15.96
CA GLY A 757 -16.40 -15.16 15.09
C GLY A 757 -17.35 -14.22 14.34
N PHE A 758 -17.89 -14.71 13.23
CA PHE A 758 -18.59 -13.89 12.24
C PHE A 758 -19.76 -13.08 12.80
N ILE A 759 -19.88 -11.83 12.35
CA ILE A 759 -20.98 -10.92 12.71
C ILE A 759 -21.88 -10.73 11.48
N PRO A 760 -23.17 -11.10 11.56
CA PRO A 760 -24.12 -10.98 10.45
C PRO A 760 -24.74 -9.59 10.36
N PHE A 761 -25.02 -9.16 9.14
CA PHE A 761 -25.75 -7.94 8.80
C PHE A 761 -26.90 -8.29 7.84
N SER A 762 -28.12 -7.88 8.19
CA SER A 762 -29.34 -8.17 7.41
C SER A 762 -29.61 -7.09 6.35
N ALA A 763 -30.28 -7.49 5.27
CA ALA A 763 -30.93 -6.58 4.31
C ALA A 763 -32.37 -7.06 4.01
N ASP A 764 -33.24 -6.94 5.02
CA ASP A 764 -34.61 -7.44 5.05
C ASP A 764 -35.46 -6.89 3.90
N LEU A 765 -36.10 -7.80 3.16
CA LEU A 765 -37.01 -7.51 2.06
C LEU A 765 -38.48 -7.81 2.40
N GLY A 766 -38.75 -8.30 3.60
CA GLY A 766 -40.04 -8.74 4.09
C GLY A 766 -41.12 -7.66 4.08
N GLY A 767 -42.38 -8.11 4.01
CA GLY A 767 -43.54 -7.24 4.14
C GLY A 767 -44.34 -7.06 2.86
N THR A 768 -45.22 -6.06 2.87
CA THR A 768 -46.27 -5.89 1.86
C THR A 768 -45.89 -4.84 0.84
N THR A 769 -46.13 -5.10 -0.45
CA THR A 769 -45.98 -4.12 -1.53
C THR A 769 -47.28 -4.01 -2.30
N PHE A 770 -47.78 -2.78 -2.49
CA PHE A 770 -48.87 -2.52 -3.43
C PHE A 770 -48.26 -2.20 -4.80
N GLU A 771 -48.86 -2.73 -5.85
CA GLU A 771 -48.51 -2.42 -7.23
C GLU A 771 -49.75 -2.03 -8.02
N ILE A 772 -49.62 -1.02 -8.86
CA ILE A 772 -50.57 -0.74 -9.94
C ILE A 772 -49.87 -0.92 -11.28
N ASN A 773 -50.35 -1.87 -12.08
CA ASN A 773 -49.85 -2.15 -13.43
C ASN A 773 -50.89 -1.75 -14.48
N THR A 774 -50.45 -1.13 -15.56
CA THR A 774 -51.29 -0.82 -16.72
C THR A 774 -50.57 -1.23 -17.99
N GLY A 775 -51.31 -1.65 -19.01
CA GLY A 775 -50.70 -2.05 -20.26
C GLY A 775 -51.68 -2.28 -21.39
N PHE A 776 -51.11 -2.62 -22.54
CA PHE A 776 -51.87 -3.00 -23.72
C PHE A 776 -51.16 -4.08 -24.52
N THR A 777 -51.92 -4.78 -25.36
CA THR A 777 -51.43 -5.67 -26.41
C THR A 777 -52.15 -5.32 -27.71
N ALA A 778 -51.42 -5.27 -28.83
CA ALA A 778 -51.93 -4.90 -30.15
C ALA A 778 -51.50 -5.93 -31.21
N ASP A 779 -52.45 -6.41 -32.01
CA ASP A 779 -52.17 -7.15 -33.25
C ASP A 779 -51.70 -6.17 -34.33
N ILE A 780 -50.51 -6.41 -34.90
CA ILE A 780 -49.95 -5.58 -35.97
C ILE A 780 -49.96 -6.28 -37.33
N GLY A 781 -50.61 -7.44 -37.43
CA GLY A 781 -50.75 -8.25 -38.63
C GLY A 781 -49.61 -9.24 -38.86
N GLY A 782 -49.83 -10.19 -39.78
CA GLY A 782 -48.82 -11.18 -40.18
C GLY A 782 -48.42 -12.15 -39.05
N GLY A 783 -49.32 -12.45 -38.12
CA GLY A 783 -49.04 -13.31 -36.96
C GLY A 783 -48.23 -12.63 -35.86
N THR A 784 -48.10 -11.30 -35.88
CA THR A 784 -47.27 -10.54 -34.95
C THR A 784 -48.10 -9.66 -34.03
N ALA A 785 -47.76 -9.67 -32.74
CA ALA A 785 -48.35 -8.82 -31.72
C ALA A 785 -47.27 -8.08 -30.93
N VAL A 786 -47.57 -6.85 -30.51
CA VAL A 786 -46.71 -6.04 -29.63
C VAL A 786 -47.47 -5.73 -28.35
N TYR A 787 -46.79 -5.81 -27.22
CA TYR A 787 -47.36 -5.42 -25.93
C TYR A 787 -46.40 -4.49 -25.18
N ALA A 788 -46.98 -3.65 -24.33
CA ALA A 788 -46.22 -2.84 -23.40
C ALA A 788 -46.99 -2.70 -22.09
N ASN A 789 -46.26 -2.64 -20.98
CA ASN A 789 -46.84 -2.36 -19.68
C ASN A 789 -45.89 -1.50 -18.84
N ALA A 790 -46.49 -0.81 -17.87
CA ALA A 790 -45.79 -0.03 -16.86
C ALA A 790 -46.42 -0.31 -15.50
N SER A 791 -45.59 -0.40 -14.47
CA SER A 791 -46.02 -0.55 -13.08
C SER A 791 -45.40 0.50 -12.18
N TYR A 792 -46.16 0.86 -11.14
CA TYR A 792 -45.62 1.55 -9.96
C TYR A 792 -45.84 0.67 -8.73
N LEU A 793 -44.76 0.43 -7.98
CA LEU A 793 -44.71 -0.37 -6.78
C LEU A 793 -44.40 0.54 -5.59
N VAL A 794 -45.08 0.32 -4.46
CA VAL A 794 -44.84 1.03 -3.21
C VAL A 794 -44.94 0.07 -2.02
N GLY A 795 -43.94 0.13 -1.15
CA GLY A 795 -43.93 -0.57 0.11
C GLY A 795 -45.00 -0.09 1.08
N LEU A 796 -45.65 -1.03 1.78
CA LEU A 796 -46.63 -0.75 2.83
C LEU A 796 -46.10 -1.28 4.17
N GLY A 797 -46.03 -0.41 5.18
CA GLY A 797 -45.55 -0.75 6.53
C GLY A 797 -44.04 -0.58 6.70
N GLU A 798 -43.55 -0.95 7.89
CA GLU A 798 -42.21 -0.58 8.38
C GLU A 798 -41.04 -1.38 7.76
N HIS A 799 -41.31 -2.55 7.16
CA HIS A 799 -40.27 -3.47 6.68
C HIS A 799 -40.06 -3.43 5.15
N ALA A 800 -40.98 -2.79 4.42
CA ALA A 800 -40.99 -2.78 2.96
C ALA A 800 -40.71 -1.40 2.35
N HIS A 801 -40.17 -0.43 3.11
CA HIS A 801 -40.00 0.94 2.66
C HIS A 801 -39.19 1.05 1.35
N GLY A 802 -39.78 1.74 0.39
CA GLY A 802 -39.22 1.93 -0.95
C GLY A 802 -40.30 2.01 -2.02
N SER A 803 -39.90 2.39 -3.22
CA SER A 803 -40.75 2.42 -4.40
C SER A 803 -40.02 1.95 -5.64
N ALA A 804 -40.75 1.50 -6.65
CA ALA A 804 -40.15 1.15 -7.93
C ALA A 804 -41.08 1.47 -9.11
N TYR A 805 -40.47 1.79 -10.23
CA TYR A 805 -41.10 1.92 -11.54
C TYR A 805 -40.58 0.80 -12.44
N ASP A 806 -41.49 0.05 -13.04
CA ASP A 806 -41.19 -1.04 -13.97
C ASP A 806 -41.81 -0.72 -15.33
N GLY A 807 -41.09 -1.05 -16.40
CA GLY A 807 -41.50 -0.86 -17.78
C GLY A 807 -41.04 -2.04 -18.65
N LYS A 808 -41.99 -2.62 -19.38
CA LYS A 808 -41.74 -3.77 -20.24
C LYS A 808 -42.33 -3.54 -21.62
N ILE A 809 -41.57 -3.90 -22.65
CA ILE A 809 -42.02 -3.89 -24.04
C ILE A 809 -41.64 -5.23 -24.66
N GLY A 810 -42.60 -5.88 -25.32
CA GLY A 810 -42.35 -7.16 -25.96
C GLY A 810 -43.10 -7.35 -27.27
N ILE A 811 -42.65 -8.36 -27.99
CA ILE A 811 -43.18 -8.79 -29.28
C ILE A 811 -43.41 -10.30 -29.22
N GLN A 812 -44.51 -10.75 -29.84
CA GLN A 812 -44.79 -12.15 -30.08
C GLN A 812 -45.01 -12.35 -31.59
N VAL A 813 -44.41 -13.39 -32.15
CA VAL A 813 -44.57 -13.78 -33.56
C VAL A 813 -45.03 -15.24 -33.59
N SER A 814 -46.10 -15.52 -34.31
CA SER A 814 -46.67 -16.86 -34.48
C SER A 814 -46.71 -17.24 -35.96
N TRP A 815 -46.33 -18.48 -36.32
CA TRP A 815 -46.28 -18.98 -37.70
C TRP A 815 -46.67 -20.45 -37.87
#